data_AF-N9RDA7-F1
#
_entry.id   AF-N9RDA7-F1
#
_cell.length_a   1.000
_cell.length_b   1.000
_cell.length_c   1.000
_cell.angle_alpha   90.00
_cell.angle_beta   90.00
_cell.angle_gamma   90.00
#
_symmetry.space_group_name_H-M   'P 1'
#
loop_
_entity.id
_entity.type
_entity.pdbx_description
1 polymer ?
#
loop_
_entity_poly.entity_id
_entity_poly.type
_entity_poly.pdbx_seq_one_letter_code
_entity_poly.pdbx_strand_id
1 'polypeptide(L)'
;MNKVYKVVWNASIGAWVATSELAKSKTKTKSKILNLSAAVLVGAISFSPAAFAASGIDNGGGAGTSISGSTMNCREGAANTANGKDVAIGCGAKTQDSTSTNIANRQNPYNNSTGAFAGTMKQGGSIALGTGATTEKGLGTAIGSYATTTDIAGVAIGTGALSKGNTALSIGRQSAATGDFSQAIGNVAAATGKGSLAIGHSATAEGYRSIAIGSPDIENAGSVAGQAGASYQPNMATKATGKDSIAFGGGAVATQENSLAIGAFSASTGKKSVAIGTGAKANKDEAVVIGDQAEATFDGGVAIGKGARSEAENSIALGKDSKATQATGESFLTKQAAPTGVLSVGDVGAERRIQNVADGAADSDAATVGQLKAARTHYVSVNDNGMQGGNYENDGAKGRNSIAVGVNTTSTGSESVAVGSSARSAGVGAVSVGSASETVGSGDVSIGRNASTRGAAGTAPGYSNQSIAIGDQTKAIGDQSVAIGADVIARGNSSVAIGGDDVDKIAQDAELSKTYTDITGGTLKAGRYPTTEANHGSTAVGTQAVATGAFSSAFGMTSKATGDASAAFGVMSNASGKGAAAFGAVAQATGDGASAMGINSLASGTNSTAIGSGNKPGEGATATGNGAAAIGSNAKATGDSAAAVGKGAEASNENAAAIGGGAKATGKNAAAIGGGALADQENAVAVGQGAQSLVVGGVALGARSRVEAENSVALGQDAVATEATGNSFLTNRDASMSNGVISVGSAGKERRITNVEDGAADSDAVTVRQLKHVDSRVNENAQNITNLDQKIDNTKTDLDNQIADTNKNLNDAKTDLGNQINNTKTELNSKIDNTKTELQNKGLNFAGNAGADVHRKLGDKLNIVGGADAATAEDKTSGENVITRTTA
;
A
#
# COMPACT_ATOMS: atom_id res chain seq x y z
N MET A 1 85.27 -9.46 -3.27
CA MET A 1 85.25 -8.40 -4.30
C MET A 1 83.88 -7.76 -4.32
N ASN A 2 83.80 -6.44 -4.21
CA ASN A 2 82.56 -5.68 -4.42
C ASN A 2 82.10 -5.87 -5.87
N LYS A 3 80.79 -5.96 -6.10
CA LYS A 3 80.19 -5.85 -7.43
C LYS A 3 79.38 -4.56 -7.51
N VAL A 4 79.73 -3.72 -8.47
CA VAL A 4 79.03 -2.47 -8.81
C VAL A 4 78.08 -2.78 -9.98
N TYR A 5 76.88 -2.20 -9.97
CA TYR A 5 75.93 -2.27 -11.08
C TYR A 5 75.93 -0.96 -11.86
N LYS A 6 75.69 -1.03 -13.17
CA LYS A 6 75.46 0.14 -14.03
C LYS A 6 74.06 0.03 -14.64
N VAL A 7 73.33 1.15 -14.66
CA VAL A 7 71.95 1.22 -15.13
C VAL A 7 71.93 1.74 -16.57
N VAL A 8 71.13 1.13 -17.44
CA VAL A 8 71.04 1.51 -18.87
C VAL A 8 69.58 1.59 -19.29
N TRP A 9 69.23 2.60 -20.11
CA TRP A 9 67.87 2.84 -20.58
C TRP A 9 67.51 1.91 -21.75
N ASN A 10 66.39 1.19 -21.64
CA ASN A 10 65.88 0.35 -22.73
C ASN A 10 64.69 1.02 -23.43
N ALA A 11 64.94 1.51 -24.64
CA ALA A 11 63.98 2.26 -25.44
C ALA A 11 62.78 1.44 -25.96
N SER A 12 62.81 0.10 -25.93
CA SER A 12 61.66 -0.72 -26.36
C SER A 12 60.65 -1.03 -25.25
N ILE A 13 61.00 -0.78 -23.98
CA ILE A 13 60.12 -1.01 -22.81
C ILE A 13 60.02 0.20 -21.88
N GLY A 14 60.60 1.35 -22.25
CA GLY A 14 60.44 2.62 -21.52
C GLY A 14 60.97 2.61 -20.09
N ALA A 15 61.98 1.79 -19.78
CA ALA A 15 62.47 1.58 -18.42
C ALA A 15 64.00 1.56 -18.32
N TRP A 16 64.51 2.01 -17.18
CA TRP A 16 65.90 1.85 -16.77
C TRP A 16 66.12 0.41 -16.28
N VAL A 17 66.99 -0.34 -16.96
CA VAL A 17 67.26 -1.75 -16.65
C VAL A 17 68.64 -1.88 -16.02
N ALA A 18 68.71 -2.60 -14.89
CA ALA A 18 69.97 -3.01 -14.28
C ALA A 18 70.41 -4.36 -14.88
N THR A 19 71.38 -4.34 -15.79
CA THR A 19 71.93 -5.54 -16.42
C THR A 19 73.18 -6.02 -15.68
N SER A 20 73.25 -7.30 -15.30
CA SER A 20 74.46 -7.88 -14.74
C SER A 20 75.40 -8.34 -15.86
N GLU A 21 76.67 -7.94 -15.79
CA GLU A 21 77.69 -8.36 -16.76
C GLU A 21 78.33 -9.68 -16.32
N LEU A 22 78.04 -10.78 -17.02
CA LEU A 22 78.76 -12.05 -16.85
C LEU A 22 80.06 -12.03 -17.65
N ALA A 23 81.17 -11.82 -16.96
CA ALA A 23 82.50 -11.81 -17.56
C ALA A 23 82.89 -13.16 -18.19
N LYS A 24 83.42 -13.12 -19.42
CA LYS A 24 84.03 -14.27 -20.12
C LYS A 24 85.37 -14.66 -19.48
N SER A 25 85.73 -15.94 -19.64
CA SER A 25 86.97 -16.53 -19.15
C SER A 25 88.22 -16.09 -19.94
N LYS A 26 89.39 -16.17 -19.29
CA LYS A 26 90.69 -16.13 -19.97
C LYS A 26 91.06 -17.52 -20.51
N THR A 27 91.57 -17.56 -21.74
CA THR A 27 91.96 -18.78 -22.46
C THR A 27 93.44 -19.14 -22.24
N LYS A 28 93.80 -20.37 -22.59
CA LYS A 28 95.14 -20.97 -22.44
C LYS A 28 96.24 -20.28 -23.25
N THR A 29 97.47 -20.35 -22.72
CA THR A 29 98.71 -20.15 -23.48
C THR A 29 98.95 -21.27 -24.51
N LYS A 30 99.43 -20.93 -25.70
CA LYS A 30 100.17 -21.85 -26.60
C LYS A 30 101.39 -21.13 -27.18
N SER A 31 102.49 -21.88 -27.32
CA SER A 31 103.83 -21.41 -27.70
C SER A 31 104.00 -21.21 -29.21
N LYS A 32 104.92 -20.30 -29.61
CA LYS A 32 105.77 -20.47 -30.82
C LYS A 32 107.04 -19.59 -30.82
N ILE A 33 108.20 -20.24 -30.63
CA ILE A 33 109.48 -20.14 -31.39
C ILE A 33 109.85 -18.79 -32.10
N LEU A 34 110.98 -18.15 -31.76
CA LEU A 34 112.25 -18.11 -32.55
C LEU A 34 113.36 -17.17 -31.98
N ASN A 35 114.57 -17.74 -31.85
CA ASN A 35 115.94 -17.25 -32.09
C ASN A 35 116.44 -15.80 -31.83
N LEU A 36 117.70 -15.76 -31.33
CA LEU A 36 118.75 -14.73 -31.48
C LEU A 36 118.49 -13.36 -30.79
N SER A 37 119.44 -12.74 -30.06
CA SER A 37 120.90 -12.79 -30.22
C SER A 37 121.68 -12.61 -28.90
N ALA A 38 122.78 -13.34 -28.79
CA ALA A 38 124.13 -12.92 -28.34
C ALA A 38 124.31 -11.80 -27.28
N ALA A 39 124.87 -12.20 -26.13
CA ALA A 39 125.78 -11.38 -25.33
C ALA A 39 126.83 -12.30 -24.64
N VAL A 40 127.82 -12.74 -25.42
CA VAL A 40 129.02 -13.42 -24.93
C VAL A 40 130.06 -12.36 -24.57
N LEU A 41 130.64 -12.38 -23.37
CA LEU A 41 132.10 -12.26 -23.18
C LEU A 41 132.52 -12.42 -21.70
N VAL A 42 133.40 -13.38 -21.46
CA VAL A 42 134.51 -13.20 -20.51
C VAL A 42 135.78 -13.24 -21.36
N GLY A 43 136.45 -12.10 -21.51
CA GLY A 43 137.89 -12.07 -21.79
C GLY A 43 138.62 -12.11 -20.44
N ALA A 44 139.78 -12.72 -20.27
CA ALA A 44 140.88 -13.01 -21.19
C ALA A 44 141.75 -14.17 -20.63
N ILE A 45 142.67 -14.88 -21.32
CA ILE A 45 143.08 -15.04 -22.73
C ILE A 45 143.85 -16.40 -22.85
N SER A 46 143.61 -17.17 -23.92
CA SER A 46 144.45 -18.25 -24.55
C SER A 46 145.02 -19.49 -23.78
N PHE A 47 144.68 -20.72 -24.29
CA PHE A 47 145.31 -22.07 -24.15
C PHE A 47 145.57 -22.64 -22.71
N SER A 48 145.44 -23.92 -22.34
CA SER A 48 145.53 -25.27 -22.99
C SER A 48 144.74 -26.34 -22.14
N PRO A 49 144.73 -27.67 -22.43
CA PRO A 49 143.67 -28.58 -21.93
C PRO A 49 143.92 -29.33 -20.60
N ALA A 50 142.95 -29.29 -19.66
CA ALA A 50 142.79 -30.25 -18.55
C ALA A 50 141.36 -30.26 -17.93
N ALA A 51 140.83 -31.48 -17.68
CA ALA A 51 140.09 -32.05 -16.53
C ALA A 51 139.07 -31.20 -15.70
N PHE A 52 137.99 -31.73 -15.07
CA PHE A 52 137.80 -33.02 -14.37
C PHE A 52 136.33 -33.54 -14.44
N ALA A 53 136.14 -34.83 -14.13
CA ALA A 53 134.83 -35.50 -13.97
C ALA A 53 134.44 -35.68 -12.48
N ALA A 54 133.15 -35.84 -12.19
CA ALA A 54 132.63 -36.08 -10.84
C ALA A 54 132.04 -37.50 -10.69
N SER A 55 132.57 -38.27 -9.73
CA SER A 55 132.14 -39.61 -9.36
C SER A 55 131.38 -39.58 -8.02
N GLY A 56 130.20 -40.22 -7.93
CA GLY A 56 129.41 -40.23 -6.68
C GLY A 56 128.02 -40.84 -6.76
N ILE A 57 127.83 -41.93 -7.51
CA ILE A 57 126.62 -42.75 -7.41
C ILE A 57 126.94 -43.89 -6.43
N ASP A 58 126.62 -43.69 -5.14
CA ASP A 58 126.78 -44.74 -4.14
C ASP A 58 125.64 -45.78 -4.25
N ASN A 59 126.02 -47.05 -4.21
CA ASN A 59 125.18 -48.18 -4.64
C ASN A 59 123.91 -48.38 -3.79
N GLY A 60 122.75 -47.98 -4.31
CA GLY A 60 121.47 -48.49 -3.83
C GLY A 60 121.29 -49.96 -4.24
N GLY A 61 120.85 -50.82 -3.30
CA GLY A 61 120.98 -52.28 -3.41
C GLY A 61 119.83 -53.01 -4.08
N GLY A 62 119.33 -52.53 -5.23
CA GLY A 62 118.15 -53.10 -5.91
C GLY A 62 118.39 -53.51 -7.36
N ALA A 63 117.39 -54.14 -7.97
CA ALA A 63 117.45 -54.62 -9.35
C ALA A 63 117.32 -53.49 -10.41
N GLY A 64 116.74 -52.35 -10.03
CA GLY A 64 116.48 -51.17 -10.86
C GLY A 64 117.28 -49.93 -10.42
N THR A 65 116.73 -48.74 -10.62
CA THR A 65 117.42 -47.48 -10.31
C THR A 65 117.26 -47.11 -8.84
N SER A 66 118.22 -47.50 -8.00
CA SER A 66 118.24 -47.19 -6.56
C SER A 66 119.29 -46.11 -6.22
N ILE A 67 118.88 -44.98 -5.62
CA ILE A 67 119.78 -43.86 -5.25
C ILE A 67 119.48 -43.39 -3.82
N SER A 68 120.44 -43.47 -2.90
CA SER A 68 120.33 -42.88 -1.56
C SER A 68 121.68 -42.37 -1.07
N GLY A 69 121.69 -41.69 0.09
CA GLY A 69 122.93 -41.54 0.85
C GLY A 69 123.45 -42.90 1.32
N SER A 70 124.71 -42.92 1.77
CA SER A 70 125.34 -44.11 2.34
C SER A 70 124.56 -44.62 3.56
N THR A 71 124.62 -45.94 3.81
CA THR A 71 123.87 -46.63 4.87
C THR A 71 124.11 -46.10 6.29
N MET A 72 125.20 -45.38 6.54
CA MET A 72 125.46 -44.73 7.82
C MET A 72 124.70 -43.41 8.01
N ASN A 73 124.30 -42.73 6.93
CA ASN A 73 123.64 -41.43 6.96
C ASN A 73 122.11 -41.51 6.79
N CYS A 74 121.56 -42.69 6.48
CA CYS A 74 120.13 -42.93 6.32
C CYS A 74 119.58 -43.80 7.47
N ARG A 75 118.79 -43.22 8.38
CA ARG A 75 118.16 -43.97 9.49
C ARG A 75 117.12 -44.98 9.02
N GLU A 76 116.46 -44.69 7.92
CA GLU A 76 115.39 -45.50 7.33
C GLU A 76 115.92 -46.64 6.42
N GLY A 77 117.25 -46.76 6.28
CA GLY A 77 117.93 -47.71 5.38
C GLY A 77 118.36 -47.10 4.03
N ALA A 78 119.00 -47.89 3.17
CA ALA A 78 119.32 -47.48 1.79
C ALA A 78 118.11 -47.60 0.85
N ALA A 79 118.16 -46.92 -0.29
CA ALA A 79 117.15 -47.10 -1.35
C ALA A 79 117.22 -48.52 -1.94
N ASN A 80 116.04 -49.12 -2.20
CA ASN A 80 115.93 -50.47 -2.74
C ASN A 80 114.84 -50.57 -3.83
N THR A 81 115.12 -51.31 -4.90
CA THR A 81 114.18 -51.59 -5.99
C THR A 81 114.03 -53.10 -6.17
N ALA A 82 112.79 -53.58 -6.17
CA ALA A 82 112.48 -55.00 -6.36
C ALA A 82 112.56 -55.45 -7.83
N ASN A 83 112.31 -54.57 -8.79
CA ASN A 83 112.32 -54.86 -10.23
C ASN A 83 113.28 -53.96 -11.00
N GLY A 84 113.84 -54.46 -12.10
CA GLY A 84 114.77 -53.72 -12.98
C GLY A 84 114.18 -52.52 -13.72
N LYS A 85 112.86 -52.31 -13.63
CA LYS A 85 112.15 -51.15 -14.21
C LYS A 85 111.82 -50.08 -13.18
N ASP A 86 112.06 -50.37 -11.90
CA ASP A 86 111.66 -49.51 -10.80
C ASP A 86 112.68 -48.39 -10.54
N VAL A 87 112.22 -47.35 -9.85
CA VAL A 87 113.03 -46.22 -9.41
C VAL A 87 112.79 -46.01 -7.91
N ALA A 88 113.83 -46.12 -7.09
CA ALA A 88 113.81 -45.80 -5.66
C ALA A 88 114.87 -44.74 -5.34
N ILE A 89 114.46 -43.57 -4.84
CA ILE A 89 115.36 -42.43 -4.61
C ILE A 89 115.07 -41.81 -3.24
N GLY A 90 116.05 -41.84 -2.33
CA GLY A 90 115.95 -41.33 -0.95
C GLY A 90 116.24 -42.39 0.12
N CYS A 91 116.57 -41.96 1.34
CA CYS A 91 116.81 -42.86 2.46
C CYS A 91 115.58 -43.72 2.77
N GLY A 92 115.71 -45.05 2.79
CA GLY A 92 114.61 -45.99 3.02
C GLY A 92 113.53 -46.00 1.92
N ALA A 93 113.77 -45.35 0.77
CA ALA A 93 112.87 -45.41 -0.37
C ALA A 93 112.85 -46.84 -0.94
N LYS A 94 111.68 -47.45 -1.10
CA LYS A 94 111.58 -48.86 -1.51
C LYS A 94 110.47 -49.13 -2.53
N THR A 95 110.77 -49.97 -3.52
CA THR A 95 109.78 -50.74 -4.26
C THR A 95 109.86 -52.21 -3.83
N GLN A 96 108.73 -52.90 -3.67
CA GLN A 96 108.70 -54.26 -3.10
C GLN A 96 108.12 -55.34 -4.04
N ASP A 97 107.52 -54.96 -5.17
CA ASP A 97 106.96 -55.92 -6.12
C ASP A 97 108.06 -56.56 -6.97
N SER A 98 108.46 -57.77 -6.60
CA SER A 98 109.37 -58.59 -7.41
C SER A 98 108.70 -59.17 -8.66
N THR A 99 107.37 -59.05 -8.80
CA THR A 99 106.64 -59.47 -9.99
C THR A 99 106.56 -58.33 -11.01
N SER A 100 106.82 -58.64 -12.28
CA SER A 100 106.73 -57.63 -13.33
C SER A 100 105.27 -57.36 -13.70
N THR A 101 104.68 -56.33 -13.09
CA THR A 101 103.28 -55.96 -13.34
C THR A 101 103.07 -55.37 -14.74
N ASN A 102 102.10 -55.91 -15.47
CA ASN A 102 101.77 -55.52 -16.84
C ASN A 102 100.90 -54.27 -16.86
N ILE A 103 101.15 -53.31 -17.76
CA ILE A 103 100.40 -52.04 -17.89
C ILE A 103 98.89 -52.26 -18.13
N ALA A 104 98.52 -53.39 -18.73
CA ALA A 104 97.13 -53.81 -18.92
C ALA A 104 96.51 -54.49 -17.68
N ASN A 105 97.32 -55.13 -16.82
CA ASN A 105 96.84 -55.82 -15.63
C ASN A 105 96.68 -54.84 -14.46
N ARG A 106 95.58 -54.08 -14.47
CA ARG A 106 95.18 -53.20 -13.35
C ARG A 106 94.15 -53.87 -12.42
N GLN A 107 94.02 -55.20 -12.47
CA GLN A 107 92.89 -55.94 -11.87
C GLN A 107 91.50 -55.32 -12.18
N ASN A 108 91.39 -54.60 -13.31
CA ASN A 108 90.16 -53.96 -13.75
C ASN A 108 89.30 -55.00 -14.47
N PRO A 109 88.10 -55.35 -13.97
CA PRO A 109 87.26 -56.41 -14.56
C PRO A 109 86.77 -56.09 -15.98
N TYR A 110 86.93 -54.86 -16.46
CA TYR A 110 86.51 -54.42 -17.80
C TYR A 110 87.63 -54.38 -18.85
N ASN A 111 88.88 -54.71 -18.50
CA ASN A 111 89.98 -54.69 -19.48
C ASN A 111 90.19 -56.07 -20.14
N ASN A 112 89.72 -56.22 -21.37
CA ASN A 112 89.94 -57.42 -22.18
C ASN A 112 91.29 -57.37 -22.93
N SER A 113 91.78 -58.54 -23.34
CA SER A 113 93.12 -58.78 -23.87
C SER A 113 93.36 -58.25 -25.30
N THR A 114 92.71 -57.15 -25.72
CA THR A 114 92.59 -56.76 -27.13
C THR A 114 92.81 -55.26 -27.37
N GLY A 115 93.88 -54.69 -26.81
CA GLY A 115 94.26 -53.27 -26.99
C GLY A 115 95.76 -53.06 -27.23
N ALA A 116 96.20 -51.80 -27.37
CA ALA A 116 97.57 -51.39 -27.73
C ALA A 116 98.72 -51.83 -26.77
N PHE A 117 98.37 -52.56 -25.70
CA PHE A 117 99.28 -53.07 -24.67
C PHE A 117 99.19 -54.61 -24.51
N ALA A 118 98.54 -55.33 -25.43
CA ALA A 118 98.14 -56.74 -25.27
C ALA A 118 99.05 -57.82 -25.90
N GLY A 119 100.13 -57.45 -26.61
CA GLY A 119 101.15 -58.40 -27.12
C GLY A 119 102.45 -58.30 -26.33
N THR A 120 103.11 -59.45 -26.05
CA THR A 120 104.35 -59.57 -25.25
C THR A 120 104.41 -58.56 -24.10
N MET A 121 103.46 -58.75 -23.19
CA MET A 121 103.03 -57.87 -22.09
C MET A 121 104.03 -56.76 -21.71
N LYS A 122 103.72 -55.51 -22.09
CA LYS A 122 104.51 -54.34 -21.70
C LYS A 122 104.38 -54.13 -20.19
N GLN A 123 105.44 -54.42 -19.45
CA GLN A 123 105.54 -54.16 -18.01
C GLN A 123 106.11 -52.76 -17.77
N GLY A 124 105.53 -52.03 -16.81
CA GLY A 124 106.08 -50.78 -16.28
C GLY A 124 106.68 -51.02 -14.90
N GLY A 125 107.53 -50.10 -14.43
CA GLY A 125 108.05 -50.12 -13.06
C GLY A 125 107.25 -49.24 -12.11
N SER A 126 107.53 -49.39 -10.82
CA SER A 126 107.08 -48.50 -9.74
C SER A 126 108.11 -47.42 -9.41
N ILE A 127 107.65 -46.29 -8.87
CA ILE A 127 108.49 -45.14 -8.49
C ILE A 127 108.30 -44.85 -6.99
N ALA A 128 109.38 -44.83 -6.22
CA ALA A 128 109.43 -44.42 -4.81
C ALA A 128 110.47 -43.30 -4.63
N LEU A 129 110.05 -42.04 -4.48
CA LEU A 129 110.93 -40.87 -4.45
C LEU A 129 110.70 -40.04 -3.17
N GLY A 130 111.60 -40.15 -2.19
CA GLY A 130 111.54 -39.45 -0.91
C GLY A 130 111.94 -40.35 0.27
N THR A 131 112.34 -39.76 1.40
CA THR A 131 112.75 -40.53 2.59
C THR A 131 111.59 -41.39 3.11
N GLY A 132 111.76 -42.71 3.18
CA GLY A 132 110.74 -43.67 3.57
C GLY A 132 109.61 -43.89 2.55
N ALA A 133 109.73 -43.34 1.33
CA ALA A 133 108.72 -43.54 0.28
C ALA A 133 108.62 -45.02 -0.10
N THR A 134 107.41 -45.56 -0.24
CA THR A 134 107.17 -47.00 -0.41
C THR A 134 106.19 -47.28 -1.54
N THR A 135 106.53 -48.23 -2.42
CA THR A 135 105.58 -48.85 -3.35
C THR A 135 105.58 -50.36 -3.15
N GLU A 136 104.47 -50.93 -2.70
CA GLU A 136 104.41 -52.36 -2.34
C GLU A 136 104.05 -53.26 -3.53
N LYS A 137 103.24 -52.74 -4.47
CA LYS A 137 102.83 -53.41 -5.71
C LYS A 137 103.27 -52.61 -6.95
N GLY A 138 103.26 -53.27 -8.10
CA GLY A 138 103.73 -52.74 -9.38
C GLY A 138 102.89 -51.58 -9.94
N LEU A 139 103.53 -50.80 -10.81
CA LEU A 139 103.01 -49.55 -11.42
C LEU A 139 102.70 -48.43 -10.42
N GLY A 140 103.05 -48.59 -9.14
CA GLY A 140 102.81 -47.59 -8.09
C GLY A 140 103.72 -46.37 -8.24
N THR A 141 103.26 -45.19 -7.81
CA THR A 141 104.06 -43.96 -7.80
C THR A 141 103.92 -43.25 -6.45
N ALA A 142 104.90 -43.44 -5.57
CA ALA A 142 105.07 -42.72 -4.31
C ALA A 142 106.11 -41.60 -4.46
N ILE A 143 105.73 -40.34 -4.22
CA ILE A 143 106.61 -39.17 -4.32
C ILE A 143 106.39 -38.26 -3.10
N GLY A 144 107.38 -38.14 -2.23
CA GLY A 144 107.36 -37.41 -0.97
C GLY A 144 107.79 -38.28 0.21
N SER A 145 108.29 -37.67 1.29
CA SER A 145 108.76 -38.44 2.45
C SER A 145 107.62 -39.24 3.08
N TYR A 146 107.80 -40.55 3.27
CA TYR A 146 106.79 -41.51 3.72
C TYR A 146 105.53 -41.62 2.83
N ALA A 147 105.58 -41.13 1.59
CA ALA A 147 104.53 -41.41 0.60
C ALA A 147 104.47 -42.93 0.35
N THR A 148 103.28 -43.53 0.37
CA THR A 148 103.10 -44.99 0.35
C THR A 148 102.01 -45.40 -0.62
N THR A 149 102.29 -46.31 -1.56
CA THR A 149 101.29 -46.98 -2.41
C THR A 149 101.29 -48.48 -2.14
N THR A 150 100.17 -49.06 -1.67
CA THR A 150 100.14 -50.48 -1.25
C THR A 150 99.46 -51.42 -2.26
N ASP A 151 98.83 -50.89 -3.31
CA ASP A 151 98.16 -51.67 -4.34
C ASP A 151 98.52 -51.21 -5.76
N ILE A 152 98.12 -51.98 -6.77
CA ILE A 152 98.54 -51.84 -8.16
C ILE A 152 98.16 -50.46 -8.69
N ALA A 153 99.10 -49.82 -9.38
CA ALA A 153 98.92 -48.53 -10.06
C ALA A 153 98.39 -47.39 -9.18
N GLY A 154 98.55 -47.47 -7.85
CA GLY A 154 98.27 -46.37 -6.93
C GLY A 154 99.28 -45.22 -7.08
N VAL A 155 98.86 -44.00 -6.81
CA VAL A 155 99.70 -42.78 -6.90
C VAL A 155 99.57 -41.99 -5.61
N ALA A 156 100.67 -41.81 -4.87
CA ALA A 156 100.73 -41.04 -3.63
C ALA A 156 101.78 -39.93 -3.76
N ILE A 157 101.36 -38.65 -3.76
CA ILE A 157 102.22 -37.49 -3.97
C ILE A 157 102.09 -36.50 -2.81
N GLY A 158 103.06 -36.50 -1.90
CA GLY A 158 103.14 -35.61 -0.75
C GLY A 158 103.65 -36.31 0.51
N THR A 159 104.11 -35.53 1.49
CA THR A 159 104.65 -36.08 2.74
C THR A 159 103.59 -36.89 3.48
N GLY A 160 103.84 -38.17 3.71
CA GLY A 160 102.93 -39.12 4.35
C GLY A 160 101.66 -39.46 3.55
N ALA A 161 101.60 -39.13 2.25
CA ALA A 161 100.46 -39.48 1.40
C ALA A 161 100.32 -41.02 1.29
N LEU A 162 99.11 -41.55 1.44
CA LEU A 162 98.82 -42.98 1.38
C LEU A 162 97.86 -43.28 0.23
N SER A 163 98.19 -44.22 -0.65
CA SER A 163 97.33 -44.71 -1.73
C SER A 163 97.22 -46.23 -1.63
N LYS A 164 96.20 -46.69 -0.91
CA LYS A 164 95.99 -48.11 -0.61
C LYS A 164 95.03 -48.84 -1.54
N GLY A 165 94.14 -48.12 -2.24
CA GLY A 165 93.25 -48.74 -3.23
C GLY A 165 93.93 -49.01 -4.56
N ASN A 166 93.42 -50.01 -5.31
CA ASN A 166 93.84 -50.25 -6.69
C ASN A 166 93.53 -49.03 -7.57
N THR A 167 94.52 -48.51 -8.31
CA THR A 167 94.46 -47.25 -9.08
C THR A 167 93.98 -46.02 -8.28
N ALA A 168 94.18 -46.02 -6.96
CA ALA A 168 93.86 -44.87 -6.13
C ALA A 168 94.87 -43.71 -6.34
N LEU A 169 94.47 -42.49 -6.03
CA LEU A 169 95.27 -41.27 -6.17
C LEU A 169 95.20 -40.46 -4.88
N SER A 170 96.31 -40.29 -4.17
CA SER A 170 96.44 -39.34 -3.07
C SER A 170 97.46 -38.26 -3.39
N ILE A 171 97.08 -36.99 -3.23
CA ILE A 171 97.93 -35.82 -3.46
C ILE A 171 97.77 -34.85 -2.30
N GLY A 172 98.86 -34.54 -1.59
CA GLY A 172 98.88 -33.61 -0.46
C GLY A 172 99.60 -34.17 0.76
N ARG A 173 99.80 -33.35 1.80
CA ARG A 173 100.37 -33.84 3.06
C ARG A 173 99.35 -34.78 3.74
N GLN A 174 99.73 -36.04 3.92
CA GLN A 174 98.94 -37.08 4.60
C GLN A 174 97.51 -37.26 4.04
N SER A 175 97.34 -37.03 2.74
CA SER A 175 96.15 -37.47 2.01
C SER A 175 96.08 -39.00 1.94
N ALA A 176 94.93 -39.61 2.19
CA ALA A 176 94.72 -41.06 2.19
C ALA A 176 93.64 -41.48 1.19
N ALA A 177 94.02 -42.15 0.11
CA ALA A 177 93.12 -42.75 -0.88
C ALA A 177 93.14 -44.28 -0.71
N THR A 178 92.23 -44.85 0.08
CA THR A 178 92.29 -46.26 0.51
C THR A 178 91.24 -47.16 -0.15
N GLY A 179 90.26 -46.58 -0.85
CA GLY A 179 89.29 -47.34 -1.64
C GLY A 179 89.77 -47.56 -3.08
N ASP A 180 89.39 -48.65 -3.72
CA ASP A 180 89.68 -48.87 -5.14
C ASP A 180 89.16 -47.70 -5.98
N PHE A 181 89.95 -47.21 -6.94
CA PHE A 181 89.63 -46.05 -7.80
C PHE A 181 89.39 -44.72 -7.04
N SER A 182 89.71 -44.64 -5.74
CA SER A 182 89.46 -43.44 -4.94
C SER A 182 90.51 -42.34 -5.16
N GLN A 183 90.12 -41.09 -4.96
CA GLN A 183 90.95 -39.92 -5.23
C GLN A 183 90.89 -38.92 -4.06
N ALA A 184 92.01 -38.70 -3.37
CA ALA A 184 92.15 -37.79 -2.23
C ALA A 184 93.14 -36.65 -2.56
N ILE A 185 92.65 -35.45 -2.80
CA ILE A 185 93.44 -34.31 -3.30
C ILE A 185 93.35 -33.13 -2.33
N GLY A 186 94.35 -32.99 -1.46
CA GLY A 186 94.45 -31.94 -0.46
C GLY A 186 95.17 -32.44 0.79
N ASN A 187 95.63 -31.52 1.64
CA ASN A 187 96.19 -31.91 2.93
C ASN A 187 95.13 -32.64 3.74
N VAL A 188 95.41 -33.87 4.19
CA VAL A 188 94.48 -34.68 5.02
C VAL A 188 93.19 -35.10 4.30
N ALA A 189 93.11 -34.98 2.97
CA ALA A 189 91.96 -35.51 2.24
C ALA A 189 91.90 -37.05 2.42
N ALA A 190 90.73 -37.61 2.72
CA ALA A 190 90.53 -39.03 2.99
C ALA A 190 89.44 -39.59 2.05
N ALA A 191 89.84 -40.30 1.00
CA ALA A 191 88.94 -40.99 0.08
C ALA A 191 89.03 -42.50 0.34
N THR A 192 88.16 -43.02 1.21
CA THR A 192 88.25 -44.41 1.69
C THR A 192 87.20 -45.32 1.03
N GLY A 193 86.12 -44.75 0.48
CA GLY A 193 85.12 -45.48 -0.29
C GLY A 193 85.60 -45.84 -1.70
N LYS A 194 85.12 -46.94 -2.28
CA LYS A 194 85.47 -47.31 -3.66
C LYS A 194 84.89 -46.31 -4.65
N GLY A 195 85.73 -45.79 -5.55
CA GLY A 195 85.38 -44.73 -6.51
C GLY A 195 85.06 -43.38 -5.88
N SER A 196 85.44 -43.15 -4.61
CA SER A 196 85.17 -41.89 -3.91
C SER A 196 86.16 -40.78 -4.27
N LEU A 197 85.73 -39.53 -4.13
CA LEU A 197 86.51 -38.34 -4.45
C LEU A 197 86.50 -37.37 -3.26
N ALA A 198 87.63 -37.19 -2.59
CA ALA A 198 87.85 -36.18 -1.55
C ALA A 198 88.76 -35.06 -2.09
N ILE A 199 88.33 -33.80 -2.10
CA ILE A 199 89.16 -32.65 -2.49
C ILE A 199 89.06 -31.54 -1.44
N GLY A 200 90.21 -31.07 -0.96
CA GLY A 200 90.31 -29.99 0.03
C GLY A 200 90.99 -30.43 1.32
N HIS A 201 91.11 -29.52 2.29
CA HIS A 201 91.70 -29.84 3.57
C HIS A 201 90.74 -30.71 4.39
N SER A 202 91.20 -31.85 4.91
CA SER A 202 90.39 -32.78 5.73
C SER A 202 89.06 -33.25 5.09
N ALA A 203 88.89 -33.09 3.78
CA ALA A 203 87.71 -33.59 3.06
C ALA A 203 87.66 -35.12 3.15
N THR A 204 86.50 -35.69 3.48
CA THR A 204 86.36 -37.10 3.85
C THR A 204 85.24 -37.77 3.05
N ALA A 205 85.60 -38.64 2.11
CA ALA A 205 84.70 -39.38 1.23
C ALA A 205 84.80 -40.90 1.51
N GLU A 206 83.93 -41.40 2.39
CA GLU A 206 83.96 -42.81 2.86
C GLU A 206 82.96 -43.70 2.12
N GLY A 207 81.93 -43.10 1.51
CA GLY A 207 80.87 -43.83 0.81
C GLY A 207 81.30 -44.34 -0.56
N TYR A 208 80.69 -45.45 -1.01
CA TYR A 208 80.84 -45.95 -2.38
C TYR A 208 80.43 -44.87 -3.39
N ARG A 209 81.33 -44.50 -4.32
CA ARG A 209 81.19 -43.37 -5.28
C ARG A 209 80.84 -42.01 -4.66
N SER A 210 81.14 -41.80 -3.38
CA SER A 210 80.85 -40.53 -2.70
C SER A 210 81.82 -39.40 -3.10
N ILE A 211 81.38 -38.16 -3.01
CA ILE A 211 82.16 -36.97 -3.38
C ILE A 211 82.16 -35.97 -2.22
N ALA A 212 83.31 -35.67 -1.63
CA ALA A 212 83.50 -34.62 -0.64
C ALA A 212 84.45 -33.53 -1.18
N ILE A 213 83.95 -32.32 -1.45
CA ILE A 213 84.76 -31.21 -1.99
C ILE A 213 84.59 -29.97 -1.13
N GLY A 214 85.64 -29.60 -0.39
CA GLY A 214 85.65 -28.41 0.47
C GLY A 214 86.71 -28.50 1.56
N SER A 215 86.98 -27.39 2.24
CA SER A 215 87.87 -27.34 3.40
C SER A 215 87.07 -26.85 4.61
N PRO A 216 87.32 -27.37 5.84
CA PRO A 216 86.76 -26.80 7.06
C PRO A 216 87.22 -25.35 7.22
N ASP A 217 86.55 -24.61 8.10
CA ASP A 217 87.11 -23.39 8.65
C ASP A 217 88.45 -23.70 9.36
N ILE A 218 89.52 -23.08 8.87
CA ILE A 218 90.91 -23.31 9.30
C ILE A 218 91.19 -22.56 10.61
N GLU A 219 90.43 -21.50 10.93
CA GLU A 219 90.70 -20.63 12.07
C GLU A 219 90.35 -21.28 13.43
N ASN A 220 89.55 -22.36 13.42
CA ASN A 220 88.98 -22.99 14.61
C ASN A 220 89.48 -24.42 14.89
N ALA A 221 90.70 -24.79 14.49
CA ALA A 221 91.21 -26.16 14.50
C ALA A 221 91.58 -26.75 15.88
N GLY A 222 90.94 -27.86 16.28
CA GLY A 222 91.29 -28.66 17.46
C GLY A 222 92.24 -29.84 17.18
N SER A 223 92.70 -30.55 18.22
CA SER A 223 93.61 -31.71 18.11
C SER A 223 92.90 -33.06 18.35
N VAL A 224 93.44 -34.16 17.78
CA VAL A 224 92.86 -35.52 17.86
C VAL A 224 93.93 -36.56 18.17
N ALA A 225 93.57 -37.61 18.91
CA ALA A 225 94.47 -38.70 19.31
C ALA A 225 94.58 -39.81 18.24
N GLY A 226 95.76 -40.42 18.13
CA GLY A 226 95.96 -41.68 17.38
C GLY A 226 96.67 -41.60 16.02
N GLN A 227 97.04 -40.40 15.54
CA GLN A 227 97.80 -40.22 14.30
C GLN A 227 99.02 -39.33 14.53
N ALA A 228 100.22 -39.90 14.41
CA ALA A 228 101.45 -39.15 14.64
C ALA A 228 101.78 -38.23 13.45
N GLY A 229 101.93 -36.93 13.72
CA GLY A 229 102.68 -36.01 12.83
C GLY A 229 101.94 -34.76 12.31
N ALA A 230 100.63 -34.59 12.50
CA ALA A 230 99.95 -33.34 12.17
C ALA A 230 98.62 -33.15 12.92
N SER A 231 98.33 -31.89 13.31
CA SER A 231 97.05 -31.51 13.91
C SER A 231 95.96 -31.45 12.83
N TYR A 232 94.80 -32.02 13.12
CA TYR A 232 93.67 -32.17 12.20
C TYR A 232 92.35 -31.76 12.83
N GLN A 233 91.55 -31.03 12.07
CA GLN A 233 90.18 -30.65 12.43
C GLN A 233 89.19 -31.72 11.92
N PRO A 234 88.57 -32.56 12.79
CA PRO A 234 87.45 -33.42 12.42
C PRO A 234 86.10 -32.65 12.48
N ASN A 235 86.03 -31.58 13.27
CA ASN A 235 84.84 -30.75 13.40
C ASN A 235 84.62 -29.90 12.14
N MET A 236 83.42 -29.95 11.57
CA MET A 236 83.09 -29.22 10.33
C MET A 236 83.97 -29.59 9.13
N ALA A 237 84.51 -30.82 9.09
CA ALA A 237 85.10 -31.38 7.88
C ALA A 237 84.03 -31.62 6.81
N THR A 238 84.37 -31.42 5.54
CA THR A 238 83.49 -31.78 4.41
C THR A 238 83.38 -33.31 4.35
N LYS A 239 82.19 -33.88 4.56
CA LYS A 239 82.03 -35.32 4.84
C LYS A 239 80.95 -35.96 3.97
N ALA A 240 81.33 -36.87 3.09
CA ALA A 240 80.44 -37.67 2.24
C ALA A 240 80.62 -39.18 2.56
N THR A 241 79.80 -39.73 3.46
CA THR A 241 79.92 -41.15 3.89
C THR A 241 78.83 -42.04 3.34
N GLY A 242 77.74 -41.45 2.86
CA GLY A 242 76.68 -42.21 2.22
C GLY A 242 77.15 -42.79 0.88
N LYS A 243 76.67 -43.98 0.54
CA LYS A 243 76.77 -44.49 -0.84
C LYS A 243 76.14 -43.47 -1.79
N ASP A 244 76.83 -43.16 -2.88
CA ASP A 244 76.41 -42.19 -3.90
C ASP A 244 76.11 -40.77 -3.34
N SER A 245 76.67 -40.42 -2.17
CA SER A 245 76.46 -39.10 -1.53
C SER A 245 77.45 -38.04 -2.00
N ILE A 246 77.03 -36.77 -1.95
CA ILE A 246 77.82 -35.63 -2.39
C ILE A 246 77.78 -34.54 -1.32
N ALA A 247 78.93 -34.14 -0.80
CA ALA A 247 79.12 -32.99 0.09
C ALA A 247 80.03 -31.96 -0.59
N PHE A 248 79.53 -30.75 -0.82
CA PHE A 248 80.25 -29.67 -1.51
C PHE A 248 80.18 -28.37 -0.71
N GLY A 249 81.31 -27.89 -0.21
CA GLY A 249 81.42 -26.71 0.65
C GLY A 249 82.03 -27.04 2.02
N GLY A 250 82.63 -26.05 2.67
CA GLY A 250 83.29 -26.24 3.97
C GLY A 250 82.30 -26.69 5.05
N GLY A 251 82.54 -27.85 5.65
CA GLY A 251 81.63 -28.44 6.63
C GLY A 251 80.30 -28.93 6.06
N ALA A 252 80.18 -29.13 4.74
CA ALA A 252 79.05 -29.84 4.17
C ALA A 252 79.07 -31.33 4.59
N VAL A 253 77.93 -31.90 4.97
CA VAL A 253 77.80 -33.25 5.52
C VAL A 253 76.70 -34.01 4.77
N ALA A 254 77.07 -35.06 4.04
CA ALA A 254 76.18 -35.95 3.30
C ALA A 254 76.42 -37.41 3.74
N THR A 255 75.69 -37.87 4.76
CA THR A 255 76.05 -39.10 5.49
C THR A 255 75.27 -40.35 5.08
N GLN A 256 74.17 -40.21 4.35
CA GLN A 256 73.27 -41.29 3.98
C GLN A 256 73.24 -41.55 2.47
N GLU A 257 72.73 -42.71 2.07
CA GLU A 257 72.63 -43.11 0.66
C GLU A 257 71.90 -42.05 -0.19
N ASN A 258 72.49 -41.69 -1.33
CA ASN A 258 72.01 -40.67 -2.28
C ASN A 258 71.78 -39.27 -1.68
N SER A 259 72.41 -38.91 -0.55
CA SER A 259 72.27 -37.57 0.05
C SER A 259 73.15 -36.51 -0.62
N LEU A 260 72.63 -35.27 -0.74
CA LEU A 260 73.27 -34.17 -1.46
C LEU A 260 73.34 -32.90 -0.61
N ALA A 261 74.52 -32.58 -0.06
CA ALA A 261 74.79 -31.35 0.67
C ALA A 261 75.64 -30.38 -0.20
N ILE A 262 75.11 -29.21 -0.54
CA ILE A 262 75.83 -28.15 -1.27
C ILE A 262 75.70 -26.82 -0.52
N GLY A 263 76.79 -26.36 0.08
CA GLY A 263 76.87 -25.10 0.84
C GLY A 263 77.73 -25.27 2.09
N ALA A 264 78.28 -24.16 2.60
CA ALA A 264 79.03 -24.22 3.85
C ALA A 264 78.09 -24.65 4.99
N PHE A 265 78.51 -25.63 5.79
CA PHE A 265 77.72 -26.20 6.90
C PHE A 265 76.35 -26.79 6.50
N SER A 266 76.15 -27.12 5.21
CA SER A 266 74.94 -27.82 4.76
C SER A 266 74.92 -29.26 5.26
N ALA A 267 73.78 -29.74 5.78
CA ALA A 267 73.62 -31.07 6.32
C ALA A 267 72.50 -31.82 5.57
N SER A 268 72.86 -32.91 4.92
CA SER A 268 71.97 -33.81 4.20
C SER A 268 72.13 -35.21 4.82
N THR A 269 71.47 -35.44 5.95
CA THR A 269 71.69 -36.63 6.80
C THR A 269 70.55 -37.64 6.78
N GLY A 270 69.53 -37.44 5.93
CA GLY A 270 68.55 -38.47 5.58
C GLY A 270 68.87 -39.14 4.24
N LYS A 271 68.34 -40.34 4.00
CA LYS A 271 68.47 -41.04 2.71
C LYS A 271 67.78 -40.25 1.60
N LYS A 272 68.41 -40.17 0.42
CA LYS A 272 67.95 -39.38 -0.74
C LYS A 272 67.67 -37.89 -0.44
N SER A 273 68.17 -37.37 0.68
CA SER A 273 67.93 -35.98 1.08
C SER A 273 68.73 -35.00 0.21
N VAL A 274 68.26 -33.76 0.12
CA VAL A 274 68.94 -32.66 -0.61
C VAL A 274 68.97 -31.42 0.28
N ALA A 275 70.16 -30.91 0.58
CA ALA A 275 70.39 -29.66 1.31
C ALA A 275 71.27 -28.71 0.50
N ILE A 276 70.70 -27.64 -0.05
CA ILE A 276 71.39 -26.66 -0.89
C ILE A 276 71.27 -25.27 -0.26
N GLY A 277 72.39 -24.72 0.21
CA GLY A 277 72.48 -23.43 0.90
C GLY A 277 73.37 -23.49 2.13
N THR A 278 73.89 -22.33 2.55
CA THR A 278 74.70 -22.25 3.79
C THR A 278 73.84 -22.62 4.99
N GLY A 279 74.27 -23.60 5.80
CA GLY A 279 73.50 -24.09 6.95
C GLY A 279 72.14 -24.72 6.61
N ALA A 280 71.89 -25.10 5.36
CA ALA A 280 70.68 -25.83 4.95
C ALA A 280 70.66 -27.24 5.60
N LYS A 281 69.52 -27.70 6.11
CA LYS A 281 69.41 -28.97 6.86
C LYS A 281 68.28 -29.86 6.37
N ALA A 282 68.62 -30.85 5.54
CA ALA A 282 67.74 -31.96 5.15
C ALA A 282 68.12 -33.21 5.96
N ASN A 283 67.74 -33.21 7.24
CA ASN A 283 68.16 -34.24 8.20
C ASN A 283 67.31 -35.52 8.18
N LYS A 284 66.32 -35.57 7.29
CA LYS A 284 65.24 -36.56 7.23
C LYS A 284 65.16 -37.23 5.87
N ASP A 285 64.60 -38.44 5.82
CA ASP A 285 64.58 -39.23 4.60
C ASP A 285 63.70 -38.54 3.54
N GLU A 286 64.21 -38.47 2.30
CA GLU A 286 63.59 -37.82 1.14
C GLU A 286 63.31 -36.30 1.28
N ALA A 287 63.84 -35.65 2.32
CA ALA A 287 63.66 -34.21 2.55
C ALA A 287 64.45 -33.34 1.54
N VAL A 288 63.83 -32.23 1.08
CA VAL A 288 64.41 -31.32 0.08
C VAL A 288 64.46 -29.89 0.61
N VAL A 289 65.66 -29.35 0.78
CA VAL A 289 65.92 -28.07 1.45
C VAL A 289 66.80 -27.20 0.56
N ILE A 290 66.30 -26.03 0.18
CA ILE A 290 66.96 -25.09 -0.74
C ILE A 290 66.87 -23.68 -0.15
N GLY A 291 67.89 -23.26 0.60
CA GLY A 291 67.96 -21.93 1.20
C GLY A 291 68.99 -21.82 2.31
N ASP A 292 69.52 -20.61 2.51
CA ASP A 292 70.36 -20.29 3.67
C ASP A 292 69.58 -20.52 4.97
N GLN A 293 70.09 -21.38 5.86
CA GLN A 293 69.47 -21.78 7.12
C GLN A 293 68.03 -22.33 6.97
N ALA A 294 67.69 -22.88 5.81
CA ALA A 294 66.43 -23.61 5.63
C ALA A 294 66.52 -25.00 6.30
N GLU A 295 65.41 -25.55 6.77
CA GLU A 295 65.38 -26.81 7.51
C GLU A 295 64.09 -27.61 7.25
N ALA A 296 64.22 -28.93 7.07
CA ALA A 296 63.10 -29.86 7.03
C ALA A 296 63.28 -30.90 8.14
N THR A 297 62.32 -30.95 9.07
CA THR A 297 62.41 -31.76 10.30
C THR A 297 61.56 -33.04 10.25
N PHE A 298 60.86 -33.30 9.13
CA PHE A 298 60.08 -34.51 8.87
C PHE A 298 60.46 -35.15 7.53
N ASP A 299 60.17 -36.45 7.38
CA ASP A 299 60.42 -37.20 6.15
C ASP A 299 59.54 -36.67 5.02
N GLY A 300 60.10 -36.60 3.80
CA GLY A 300 59.48 -35.96 2.63
C GLY A 300 59.26 -34.44 2.74
N GLY A 301 59.70 -33.78 3.83
CA GLY A 301 59.51 -32.36 4.04
C GLY A 301 60.32 -31.49 3.07
N VAL A 302 59.70 -30.43 2.53
CA VAL A 302 60.30 -29.53 1.55
C VAL A 302 60.39 -28.10 2.09
N ALA A 303 61.58 -27.50 2.11
CA ALA A 303 61.80 -26.13 2.58
C ALA A 303 62.59 -25.31 1.55
N ILE A 304 61.95 -24.36 0.89
CA ILE A 304 62.53 -23.57 -0.21
C ILE A 304 62.47 -22.08 0.13
N GLY A 305 63.63 -21.48 0.43
CA GLY A 305 63.80 -20.09 0.82
C GLY A 305 64.69 -19.93 2.05
N LYS A 306 65.40 -18.80 2.18
CA LYS A 306 66.23 -18.51 3.36
C LYS A 306 65.37 -18.59 4.63
N GLY A 307 65.78 -19.39 5.62
CA GLY A 307 65.06 -19.57 6.89
C GLY A 307 63.71 -20.31 6.78
N ALA A 308 63.37 -20.89 5.62
CA ALA A 308 62.14 -21.68 5.47
C ALA A 308 62.21 -22.97 6.31
N ARG A 309 61.11 -23.34 6.97
CA ARG A 309 61.04 -24.49 7.88
C ARG A 309 59.83 -25.37 7.57
N SER A 310 60.08 -26.62 7.18
CA SER A 310 59.05 -27.67 7.12
C SER A 310 59.05 -28.47 8.42
N GLU A 311 58.08 -28.16 9.28
CA GLU A 311 57.85 -28.73 10.62
C GLU A 311 56.58 -29.61 10.65
N ALA A 312 56.25 -30.25 9.53
CA ALA A 312 55.18 -31.23 9.40
C ALA A 312 55.51 -32.28 8.33
N GLU A 313 54.88 -33.46 8.43
CA GLU A 313 55.02 -34.56 7.48
C GLU A 313 54.48 -34.16 6.09
N ASN A 314 55.12 -34.63 5.01
CA ASN A 314 54.70 -34.41 3.62
C ASN A 314 54.31 -32.94 3.30
N SER A 315 55.01 -31.98 3.90
CA SER A 315 54.66 -30.56 3.87
C SER A 315 55.73 -29.72 3.17
N ILE A 316 55.31 -28.55 2.67
CA ILE A 316 56.13 -27.66 1.85
C ILE A 316 56.11 -26.25 2.45
N ALA A 317 57.26 -25.72 2.83
CA ALA A 317 57.45 -24.32 3.21
C ALA A 317 58.12 -23.54 2.07
N LEU A 318 57.39 -22.61 1.45
CA LEU A 318 57.79 -21.91 0.23
C LEU A 318 57.90 -20.39 0.40
N GLY A 319 59.13 -19.88 0.37
CA GLY A 319 59.48 -18.47 0.52
C GLY A 319 60.36 -18.22 1.75
N LYS A 320 61.02 -17.06 1.81
CA LYS A 320 61.85 -16.68 2.97
C LYS A 320 61.07 -16.72 4.28
N ASP A 321 61.67 -17.31 5.32
CA ASP A 321 61.15 -17.47 6.68
C ASP A 321 59.77 -18.17 6.77
N SER A 322 59.32 -18.86 5.71
CA SER A 322 58.01 -19.52 5.71
C SER A 322 58.02 -20.76 6.60
N LYS A 323 56.90 -21.03 7.26
CA LYS A 323 56.75 -22.11 8.23
C LYS A 323 55.58 -23.00 7.86
N ALA A 324 55.85 -24.28 7.57
CA ALA A 324 54.83 -25.31 7.39
C ALA A 324 54.73 -26.14 8.67
N THR A 325 53.66 -25.96 9.44
CA THR A 325 53.34 -26.73 10.66
C THR A 325 52.10 -27.59 10.44
N GLN A 326 51.91 -28.62 11.26
CA GLN A 326 50.79 -29.56 11.11
C GLN A 326 49.44 -28.82 11.17
N ALA A 327 48.60 -28.99 10.14
CA ALA A 327 47.22 -28.53 10.21
C ALA A 327 46.44 -29.39 11.21
N THR A 328 45.57 -28.76 12.00
CA THR A 328 44.74 -29.42 13.02
C THR A 328 43.29 -28.91 12.93
N GLY A 329 42.34 -29.72 13.39
CA GLY A 329 40.91 -29.40 13.33
C GLY A 329 40.26 -29.72 11.98
N GLU A 330 39.12 -29.07 11.72
CA GLU A 330 38.31 -29.23 10.51
C GLU A 330 38.23 -27.92 9.71
N SER A 331 38.07 -28.04 8.39
CA SER A 331 37.72 -26.93 7.50
C SER A 331 36.41 -26.26 7.95
N PHE A 332 36.41 -24.93 8.06
CA PHE A 332 35.26 -24.16 8.53
C PHE A 332 33.97 -24.45 7.73
N LEU A 333 34.09 -24.54 6.40
CA LEU A 333 32.96 -24.74 5.48
C LEU A 333 32.62 -26.22 5.27
N THR A 334 33.61 -27.04 4.90
CA THR A 334 33.36 -28.41 4.43
C THR A 334 33.36 -29.45 5.55
N LYS A 335 33.76 -29.08 6.78
CA LYS A 335 33.98 -29.99 7.93
C LYS A 335 34.93 -31.16 7.65
N GLN A 336 35.68 -31.11 6.56
CA GLN A 336 36.73 -32.08 6.28
C GLN A 336 37.87 -31.90 7.28
N ALA A 337 38.38 -33.03 7.80
CA ALA A 337 39.54 -33.05 8.68
C ALA A 337 40.77 -32.47 7.96
N ALA A 338 41.66 -31.83 8.73
CA ALA A 338 42.92 -31.31 8.23
C ALA A 338 43.74 -32.37 7.45
N PRO A 339 44.27 -32.05 6.25
CA PRO A 339 45.12 -32.97 5.50
C PRO A 339 46.46 -33.22 6.23
N THR A 340 47.08 -34.36 5.95
CA THR A 340 48.35 -34.75 6.60
C THR A 340 49.52 -33.85 6.22
N GLY A 341 49.53 -33.30 5.00
CA GLY A 341 50.54 -32.36 4.51
C GLY A 341 49.96 -30.99 4.15
N VAL A 342 50.76 -29.94 4.32
CA VAL A 342 50.37 -28.54 3.99
C VAL A 342 51.39 -27.87 3.08
N LEU A 343 50.91 -26.99 2.18
CA LEU A 343 51.74 -25.99 1.51
C LEU A 343 51.60 -24.65 2.25
N SER A 344 52.65 -24.25 2.96
CA SER A 344 52.74 -22.92 3.57
C SER A 344 53.57 -21.97 2.70
N VAL A 345 53.00 -20.80 2.42
CA VAL A 345 53.64 -19.72 1.66
C VAL A 345 54.09 -18.55 2.54
N GLY A 346 54.08 -18.71 3.87
CA GLY A 346 54.41 -17.66 4.85
C GLY A 346 54.52 -18.21 6.27
N ASP A 347 54.32 -17.36 7.27
CA ASP A 347 54.10 -17.74 8.68
C ASP A 347 52.99 -16.82 9.24
N VAL A 348 52.49 -17.06 10.45
CA VAL A 348 51.43 -16.25 11.07
C VAL A 348 51.89 -14.80 11.26
N GLY A 349 51.14 -13.85 10.69
CA GLY A 349 51.50 -12.43 10.63
C GLY A 349 52.51 -12.08 9.53
N ALA A 350 52.90 -13.05 8.70
CA ALA A 350 53.81 -12.92 7.56
C ALA A 350 53.23 -13.61 6.30
N GLU A 351 51.92 -13.49 6.10
CA GLU A 351 51.18 -14.13 5.02
C GLU A 351 51.58 -13.57 3.64
N ARG A 352 51.50 -14.40 2.60
CA ARG A 352 51.73 -14.00 1.21
C ARG A 352 50.47 -14.15 0.37
N ARG A 353 50.20 -13.12 -0.45
CA ARG A 353 49.16 -13.20 -1.49
C ARG A 353 49.65 -14.12 -2.61
N ILE A 354 48.90 -15.17 -2.90
CA ILE A 354 49.06 -15.96 -4.11
C ILE A 354 48.39 -15.19 -5.26
N GLN A 355 49.11 -15.00 -6.36
CA GLN A 355 48.67 -14.19 -7.51
C GLN A 355 48.77 -15.00 -8.81
N ASN A 356 48.02 -14.60 -9.83
CA ASN A 356 47.85 -15.33 -11.10
C ASN A 356 47.23 -16.73 -10.92
N VAL A 357 46.29 -16.86 -9.98
CA VAL A 357 45.47 -18.07 -9.79
C VAL A 357 44.25 -17.97 -10.71
N ALA A 358 44.00 -19.01 -11.50
CA ALA A 358 42.79 -19.14 -12.32
C ALA A 358 41.60 -19.61 -11.47
N ASP A 359 40.38 -19.36 -11.96
CA ASP A 359 39.15 -19.79 -11.27
C ASP A 359 39.09 -21.32 -11.15
N GLY A 360 38.89 -21.82 -9.93
CA GLY A 360 38.83 -23.24 -9.63
C GLY A 360 37.58 -23.91 -10.21
N ALA A 361 37.72 -25.14 -10.70
CA ALA A 361 36.64 -25.91 -11.34
C ALA A 361 36.15 -27.08 -10.48
N ALA A 362 37.00 -27.64 -9.62
CA ALA A 362 36.67 -28.72 -8.69
C ALA A 362 36.72 -28.26 -7.22
N ASP A 363 36.07 -29.00 -6.31
CA ASP A 363 36.01 -28.71 -4.87
C ASP A 363 37.38 -28.61 -4.18
N SER A 364 38.42 -29.19 -4.77
CA SER A 364 39.82 -29.14 -4.29
C SER A 364 40.63 -27.95 -4.81
N ASP A 365 40.08 -27.14 -5.70
CA ASP A 365 40.79 -26.03 -6.32
C ASP A 365 40.77 -24.76 -5.46
N ALA A 366 41.76 -23.89 -5.63
CA ALA A 366 41.81 -22.62 -4.93
C ALA A 366 40.78 -21.62 -5.49
N ALA A 367 39.78 -21.25 -4.68
CA ALA A 367 38.80 -20.24 -5.06
C ALA A 367 39.45 -18.84 -5.22
N THR A 368 39.18 -18.15 -6.32
CA THR A 368 39.69 -16.80 -6.55
C THR A 368 38.80 -15.72 -5.92
N VAL A 369 39.34 -14.49 -5.82
CA VAL A 369 38.54 -13.30 -5.48
C VAL A 369 37.44 -13.02 -6.53
N GLY A 370 37.60 -13.49 -7.77
CA GLY A 370 36.56 -13.40 -8.81
C GLY A 370 35.37 -14.29 -8.46
N GLN A 371 35.63 -15.57 -8.20
CA GLN A 371 34.60 -16.53 -7.78
C GLN A 371 33.91 -16.12 -6.47
N LEU A 372 34.67 -15.65 -5.48
CA LEU A 372 34.12 -15.18 -4.21
C LEU A 372 33.20 -13.95 -4.39
N LYS A 373 33.51 -13.04 -5.33
CA LYS A 373 32.63 -11.92 -5.69
C LYS A 373 31.37 -12.38 -6.43
N ALA A 374 31.47 -13.39 -7.30
CA ALA A 374 30.34 -13.97 -8.01
C ALA A 374 29.40 -14.75 -7.06
N ALA A 375 29.94 -15.38 -6.02
CA ALA A 375 29.19 -16.18 -5.04
C ALA A 375 28.36 -15.37 -4.02
N ARG A 376 28.23 -14.04 -4.17
CA ARG A 376 27.35 -13.23 -3.31
C ARG A 376 25.91 -13.68 -3.46
N THR A 377 25.27 -14.04 -2.34
CA THR A 377 23.94 -14.64 -2.29
C THR A 377 22.84 -13.67 -2.74
N HIS A 378 22.34 -13.85 -3.96
CA HIS A 378 21.16 -13.16 -4.49
C HIS A 378 19.87 -13.92 -4.11
N TYR A 379 19.54 -13.98 -2.81
CA TYR A 379 18.26 -14.56 -2.36
C TYR A 379 17.03 -13.75 -2.84
N VAL A 380 17.26 -12.56 -3.38
CA VAL A 380 16.27 -11.67 -3.96
C VAL A 380 16.79 -11.27 -5.35
N SER A 381 16.18 -11.83 -6.41
CA SER A 381 16.50 -11.44 -7.78
C SER A 381 15.70 -10.18 -8.16
N VAL A 382 16.41 -9.13 -8.54
CA VAL A 382 15.83 -7.85 -8.98
C VAL A 382 16.36 -7.55 -10.38
N ASN A 383 15.45 -7.47 -11.36
CA ASN A 383 15.82 -7.04 -12.71
C ASN A 383 15.84 -5.50 -12.76
N ASP A 384 17.03 -4.92 -12.98
CA ASP A 384 17.29 -3.49 -13.14
C ASP A 384 17.43 -3.06 -14.62
N ASN A 385 17.02 -3.93 -15.55
CA ASN A 385 17.21 -3.79 -17.00
C ASN A 385 18.69 -3.70 -17.43
N GLY A 386 19.62 -4.18 -16.61
CA GLY A 386 21.05 -4.17 -16.90
C GLY A 386 21.75 -2.85 -16.60
N MET A 387 21.09 -1.92 -15.89
CA MET A 387 21.68 -0.68 -15.41
C MET A 387 21.55 -0.59 -13.89
N GLN A 388 22.69 -0.67 -13.20
CA GLN A 388 22.79 -0.65 -11.74
C GLN A 388 22.03 0.54 -11.13
N GLY A 389 20.93 0.25 -10.43
CA GLY A 389 20.18 1.22 -9.63
C GLY A 389 20.59 1.27 -8.16
N GLY A 390 19.88 2.06 -7.36
CA GLY A 390 20.02 2.07 -5.90
C GLY A 390 19.53 0.75 -5.26
N ASN A 391 19.96 0.48 -4.01
CA ASN A 391 19.76 -0.80 -3.30
C ASN A 391 20.45 -2.03 -3.95
N TYR A 392 21.33 -1.82 -4.95
CA TYR A 392 22.10 -2.90 -5.59
C TYR A 392 23.01 -3.66 -4.60
N GLU A 393 23.56 -2.95 -3.59
CA GLU A 393 24.36 -3.57 -2.53
C GLU A 393 23.51 -4.14 -1.38
N ASN A 394 22.18 -4.15 -1.51
CA ASN A 394 21.19 -4.46 -0.46
C ASN A 394 21.25 -3.48 0.74
N ASP A 395 21.66 -2.23 0.49
CA ASP A 395 21.84 -1.16 1.48
C ASP A 395 20.57 -0.31 1.73
N GLY A 396 19.46 -0.65 1.08
CA GLY A 396 18.17 0.03 1.22
C GLY A 396 17.46 -0.24 2.56
N ALA A 397 17.79 -1.35 3.25
CA ALA A 397 17.28 -1.69 4.57
C ALA A 397 18.05 -0.94 5.66
N LYS A 398 17.68 0.32 5.90
CA LYS A 398 18.37 1.28 6.76
C LYS A 398 17.82 1.33 8.18
N GLY A 399 16.56 0.90 8.39
CA GLY A 399 15.96 0.78 9.70
C GLY A 399 16.38 -0.50 10.43
N ARG A 400 16.43 -0.46 11.78
CA ARG A 400 16.65 -1.66 12.60
C ARG A 400 15.57 -2.70 12.29
N ASN A 401 15.93 -3.95 12.03
CA ASN A 401 15.00 -5.03 11.68
C ASN A 401 14.13 -4.75 10.43
N SER A 402 14.60 -3.91 9.49
CA SER A 402 13.85 -3.57 8.27
C SER A 402 14.14 -4.51 7.10
N ILE A 403 13.22 -4.56 6.12
CA ILE A 403 13.34 -5.29 4.85
C ILE A 403 13.23 -4.28 3.69
N ALA A 404 14.14 -4.35 2.71
CA ALA A 404 14.08 -3.55 1.49
C ALA A 404 14.39 -4.40 0.24
N VAL A 405 13.41 -4.58 -0.64
CA VAL A 405 13.48 -5.47 -1.81
C VAL A 405 13.09 -4.71 -3.08
N GLY A 406 14.02 -4.57 -4.02
CA GLY A 406 13.79 -3.93 -5.33
C GLY A 406 14.79 -2.82 -5.67
N VAL A 407 14.75 -2.34 -6.92
CA VAL A 407 15.61 -1.24 -7.42
C VAL A 407 15.17 0.06 -6.78
N ASN A 408 16.11 0.89 -6.29
CA ASN A 408 15.85 2.15 -5.61
C ASN A 408 14.95 2.06 -4.35
N THR A 409 14.64 0.84 -3.88
CA THR A 409 13.80 0.60 -2.70
C THR A 409 14.52 1.06 -1.43
N THR A 410 13.82 1.69 -0.49
CA THR A 410 14.39 2.17 0.77
C THR A 410 13.44 1.93 1.94
N SER A 411 13.93 1.30 3.00
CA SER A 411 13.19 1.03 4.24
C SER A 411 13.97 1.64 5.42
N THR A 412 13.57 2.83 5.88
CA THR A 412 14.29 3.57 6.95
C THR A 412 13.66 3.42 8.32
N GLY A 413 12.40 3.00 8.42
CA GLY A 413 11.73 2.81 9.70
C GLY A 413 12.22 1.56 10.43
N SER A 414 12.27 1.58 11.76
CA SER A 414 12.50 0.34 12.52
C SER A 414 11.35 -0.65 12.23
N GLU A 415 11.66 -1.93 12.04
CA GLU A 415 10.68 -3.01 11.78
C GLU A 415 9.85 -2.81 10.49
N SER A 416 10.30 -1.92 9.59
CA SER A 416 9.56 -1.56 8.38
C SER A 416 9.90 -2.44 7.16
N VAL A 417 8.92 -2.64 6.29
CA VAL A 417 9.03 -3.47 5.07
C VAL A 417 8.80 -2.60 3.84
N ALA A 418 9.73 -2.64 2.88
CA ALA A 418 9.61 -2.00 1.57
C ALA A 418 9.87 -3.03 0.46
N VAL A 419 8.91 -3.25 -0.45
CA VAL A 419 9.00 -4.25 -1.53
C VAL A 419 8.48 -3.66 -2.84
N GLY A 420 9.30 -3.63 -3.87
CA GLY A 420 8.97 -3.10 -5.20
C GLY A 420 9.86 -1.92 -5.60
N SER A 421 10.01 -1.73 -6.92
CA SER A 421 10.87 -0.67 -7.49
C SER A 421 10.48 0.71 -6.96
N SER A 422 11.44 1.45 -6.42
CA SER A 422 11.25 2.77 -5.77
C SER A 422 10.27 2.81 -4.59
N ALA A 423 9.90 1.67 -4.00
CA ALA A 423 9.07 1.63 -2.79
C ALA A 423 9.82 2.23 -1.58
N ARG A 424 9.13 3.01 -0.74
CA ARG A 424 9.73 3.75 0.38
C ARG A 424 8.92 3.61 1.67
N SER A 425 9.45 2.85 2.62
CA SER A 425 8.85 2.70 3.97
C SER A 425 9.66 3.51 4.99
N ALA A 426 9.04 4.51 5.60
CA ALA A 426 9.74 5.47 6.47
C ALA A 426 9.36 5.41 7.95
N GLY A 427 8.12 5.05 8.27
CA GLY A 427 7.63 4.95 9.65
C GLY A 427 7.99 3.63 10.35
N VAL A 428 7.90 3.60 11.67
CA VAL A 428 8.16 2.39 12.48
C VAL A 428 7.07 1.34 12.19
N GLY A 429 7.43 0.09 11.92
CA GLY A 429 6.50 -0.98 11.56
C GLY A 429 5.77 -0.78 10.22
N ALA A 430 6.15 0.22 9.43
CA ALA A 430 5.46 0.59 8.21
C ALA A 430 5.66 -0.44 7.08
N VAL A 431 4.60 -0.73 6.33
CA VAL A 431 4.64 -1.64 5.17
C VAL A 431 4.40 -0.87 3.87
N SER A 432 5.31 -1.00 2.90
CA SER A 432 5.20 -0.46 1.53
C SER A 432 5.40 -1.60 0.53
N VAL A 433 4.38 -1.95 -0.24
CA VAL A 433 4.46 -3.01 -1.26
C VAL A 433 3.91 -2.51 -2.59
N GLY A 434 4.69 -2.62 -3.66
CA GLY A 434 4.33 -2.15 -5.00
C GLY A 434 5.21 -1.01 -5.48
N SER A 435 5.31 -0.84 -6.81
CA SER A 435 6.22 0.13 -7.44
C SER A 435 5.86 1.57 -7.04
N ALA A 436 6.85 2.32 -6.56
CA ALA A 436 6.71 3.69 -6.06
C ALA A 436 5.65 3.86 -4.94
N SER A 437 5.38 2.81 -4.16
CA SER A 437 4.59 2.94 -2.92
C SER A 437 5.35 3.75 -1.86
N GLU A 438 4.68 4.61 -1.10
CA GLU A 438 5.30 5.41 -0.03
C GLU A 438 4.48 5.37 1.27
N THR A 439 5.00 4.69 2.29
CA THR A 439 4.37 4.62 3.62
C THR A 439 5.18 5.44 4.62
N VAL A 440 4.61 6.55 5.09
CA VAL A 440 5.35 7.53 5.93
C VAL A 440 5.06 7.37 7.42
N GLY A 441 3.84 6.98 7.80
CA GLY A 441 3.43 6.87 9.20
C GLY A 441 3.80 5.56 9.88
N SER A 442 3.58 5.52 11.20
CA SER A 442 3.91 4.38 12.06
C SER A 442 2.81 3.32 12.02
N GLY A 443 3.16 2.05 11.83
CA GLY A 443 2.21 0.96 11.65
C GLY A 443 1.30 1.10 10.43
N ASP A 444 1.58 2.04 9.53
CA ASP A 444 0.83 2.27 8.30
C ASP A 444 1.12 1.17 7.26
N VAL A 445 0.21 0.99 6.29
CA VAL A 445 0.29 -0.01 5.22
C VAL A 445 -0.08 0.61 3.87
N SER A 446 0.85 0.66 2.91
CA SER A 446 0.57 0.94 1.49
C SER A 446 0.82 -0.31 0.64
N ILE A 447 -0.16 -0.75 -0.14
CA ILE A 447 -0.06 -1.90 -1.04
C ILE A 447 -0.65 -1.54 -2.40
N GLY A 448 0.21 -1.32 -3.40
CA GLY A 448 -0.18 -0.97 -4.77
C GLY A 448 0.87 -0.10 -5.46
N ARG A 449 0.78 0.05 -6.78
CA ARG A 449 1.63 1.00 -7.51
C ARG A 449 1.21 2.42 -7.15
N ASN A 450 2.17 3.28 -6.75
CA ASN A 450 1.89 4.64 -6.26
C ASN A 450 0.89 4.72 -5.08
N ALA A 451 0.68 3.63 -4.34
CA ALA A 451 -0.10 3.66 -3.09
C ALA A 451 0.67 4.44 -2.03
N SER A 452 0.01 5.29 -1.24
CA SER A 452 0.71 6.04 -0.18
C SER A 452 -0.11 6.32 1.07
N THR A 453 0.57 6.33 2.23
CA THR A 453 0.05 6.89 3.48
C THR A 453 0.81 8.15 3.88
N ARG A 454 0.07 9.17 4.32
CA ARG A 454 0.62 10.44 4.84
C ARG A 454 -0.26 10.96 5.98
N GLY A 455 0.32 11.77 6.86
CA GLY A 455 -0.45 12.54 7.84
C GLY A 455 -1.40 13.55 7.17
N ALA A 456 -2.40 14.02 7.93
CA ALA A 456 -3.34 15.03 7.46
C ALA A 456 -2.64 16.36 7.08
N ALA A 457 -3.28 17.15 6.23
CA ALA A 457 -2.76 18.46 5.84
C ALA A 457 -2.61 19.38 7.07
N GLY A 458 -1.41 19.94 7.28
CA GLY A 458 -1.08 20.77 8.43
C GLY A 458 -0.51 20.01 9.63
N THR A 459 -0.53 18.67 9.64
CA THR A 459 0.21 17.86 10.62
C THR A 459 1.66 17.70 10.16
N ALA A 460 2.60 17.61 11.11
CA ALA A 460 4.01 17.39 10.78
C ALA A 460 4.23 15.99 10.13
N PRO A 461 5.29 15.80 9.33
CA PRO A 461 5.59 14.50 8.73
C PRO A 461 5.81 13.41 9.79
N GLY A 462 5.19 12.24 9.61
CA GLY A 462 5.33 11.08 10.51
C GLY A 462 4.22 10.90 11.56
N TYR A 463 3.12 11.66 11.47
CA TYR A 463 1.99 11.63 12.42
C TYR A 463 0.75 10.83 11.95
N SER A 464 0.78 10.15 10.79
CA SER A 464 -0.20 9.08 10.57
C SER A 464 0.21 7.85 11.38
N ASN A 465 -0.74 7.24 12.07
CA ASN A 465 -0.60 5.94 12.70
C ASN A 465 -1.68 5.02 12.12
N GLN A 466 -1.35 3.75 11.90
CA GLN A 466 -2.32 2.68 11.59
C GLN A 466 -3.19 2.93 10.33
N SER A 467 -2.72 3.73 9.36
CA SER A 467 -3.45 4.05 8.13
C SER A 467 -3.20 3.01 7.03
N ILE A 468 -4.18 2.79 6.16
CA ILE A 468 -4.19 1.70 5.18
C ILE A 468 -4.52 2.26 3.79
N ALA A 469 -3.64 2.05 2.82
CA ALA A 469 -3.77 2.46 1.42
C ALA A 469 -3.56 1.24 0.49
N ILE A 470 -4.63 0.56 0.06
CA ILE A 470 -4.56 -0.67 -0.74
C ILE A 470 -5.19 -0.46 -2.14
N GLY A 471 -4.36 -0.42 -3.18
CA GLY A 471 -4.79 -0.25 -4.58
C GLY A 471 -3.87 0.65 -5.40
N ASP A 472 -4.11 0.71 -6.70
CA ASP A 472 -3.35 1.55 -7.63
C ASP A 472 -3.61 3.05 -7.38
N GLN A 473 -2.55 3.86 -7.23
CA GLN A 473 -2.59 5.32 -7.02
C GLN A 473 -3.37 5.81 -5.77
N THR A 474 -3.75 4.87 -4.90
CA THR A 474 -4.62 5.09 -3.74
C THR A 474 -3.91 5.83 -2.60
N LYS A 475 -4.64 6.65 -1.83
CA LYS A 475 -4.05 7.58 -0.85
C LYS A 475 -4.83 7.64 0.45
N ALA A 476 -4.19 7.26 1.55
CA ALA A 476 -4.66 7.49 2.91
C ALA A 476 -3.94 8.72 3.49
N ILE A 477 -4.66 9.82 3.73
CA ILE A 477 -4.11 11.15 4.06
C ILE A 477 -4.73 11.66 5.37
N GLY A 478 -4.38 11.03 6.48
CA GLY A 478 -4.90 11.31 7.81
C GLY A 478 -4.49 10.23 8.80
N ASP A 479 -4.66 10.48 10.09
CA ASP A 479 -4.45 9.46 11.13
C ASP A 479 -5.59 8.41 11.10
N GLN A 480 -5.28 7.12 11.25
CA GLN A 480 -6.23 6.01 11.12
C GLN A 480 -7.12 6.06 9.85
N SER A 481 -6.57 6.52 8.71
CA SER A 481 -7.32 6.64 7.45
C SER A 481 -7.25 5.35 6.62
N VAL A 482 -8.34 4.97 5.94
CA VAL A 482 -8.45 3.72 5.16
C VAL A 482 -8.90 4.03 3.74
N ALA A 483 -8.02 3.85 2.75
CA ALA A 483 -8.29 3.96 1.32
C ALA A 483 -8.10 2.59 0.64
N ILE A 484 -9.14 2.04 0.02
CA ILE A 484 -9.09 0.73 -0.66
C ILE A 484 -9.73 0.83 -2.05
N GLY A 485 -8.96 0.53 -3.09
CA GLY A 485 -9.36 0.60 -4.50
C GLY A 485 -8.39 1.40 -5.38
N ALA A 486 -8.66 1.43 -6.69
CA ALA A 486 -7.90 2.24 -7.66
C ALA A 486 -8.32 3.72 -7.59
N ASP A 487 -7.33 4.62 -7.54
CA ASP A 487 -7.48 6.07 -7.37
C ASP A 487 -8.51 6.48 -6.29
N VAL A 488 -8.45 5.80 -5.14
CA VAL A 488 -9.29 6.08 -3.97
C VAL A 488 -8.53 6.98 -2.99
N ILE A 489 -9.22 7.96 -2.38
CA ILE A 489 -8.60 8.93 -1.47
C ILE A 489 -9.41 9.06 -0.18
N ALA A 490 -8.82 8.63 0.94
CA ALA A 490 -9.33 8.91 2.28
C ALA A 490 -8.55 10.10 2.87
N ARG A 491 -9.16 11.30 2.92
CA ARG A 491 -8.56 12.50 3.53
C ARG A 491 -9.06 12.72 4.94
N GLY A 492 -8.20 13.27 5.79
CA GLY A 492 -8.54 13.57 7.18
C GLY A 492 -8.56 12.32 8.06
N ASN A 493 -8.53 12.55 9.37
CA ASN A 493 -8.40 11.50 10.37
C ASN A 493 -9.67 10.63 10.44
N SER A 494 -9.49 9.33 10.71
CA SER A 494 -10.56 8.33 10.84
C SER A 494 -11.51 8.27 9.62
N SER A 495 -10.99 8.58 8.44
CA SER A 495 -11.74 8.55 7.17
C SER A 495 -11.67 7.18 6.51
N VAL A 496 -12.76 6.75 5.87
CA VAL A 496 -12.84 5.47 5.14
C VAL A 496 -13.33 5.72 3.72
N ALA A 497 -12.53 5.35 2.72
CA ALA A 497 -12.89 5.38 1.31
C ALA A 497 -12.65 3.98 0.69
N ILE A 498 -13.69 3.35 0.16
CA ILE A 498 -13.60 2.00 -0.43
C ILE A 498 -14.34 1.99 -1.77
N GLY A 499 -13.67 1.71 -2.88
CA GLY A 499 -14.31 1.72 -4.19
C GLY A 499 -13.35 1.70 -5.36
N GLY A 500 -13.46 2.71 -6.20
CA GLY A 500 -12.71 2.83 -7.45
C GLY A 500 -13.23 3.97 -8.31
N ASP A 501 -12.51 4.26 -9.38
CA ASP A 501 -12.72 5.33 -10.33
C ASP A 501 -13.40 4.85 -11.64
N ASP A 502 -13.00 3.67 -12.13
CA ASP A 502 -13.44 3.06 -13.38
C ASP A 502 -14.91 2.57 -13.38
N VAL A 503 -15.67 3.02 -14.38
CA VAL A 503 -17.02 2.51 -14.73
C VAL A 503 -17.12 2.12 -16.21
N ASP A 504 -16.03 2.11 -16.98
CA ASP A 504 -16.03 2.00 -18.44
C ASP A 504 -16.78 0.75 -18.93
N LYS A 505 -16.52 -0.40 -18.29
CA LYS A 505 -17.20 -1.66 -18.61
C LYS A 505 -18.71 -1.60 -18.37
N ILE A 506 -19.15 -0.89 -17.33
CA ILE A 506 -20.57 -0.74 -16.97
C ILE A 506 -21.25 0.30 -17.87
N ALA A 507 -20.51 1.33 -18.27
CA ALA A 507 -20.97 2.37 -19.19
C ALA A 507 -21.10 1.89 -20.64
N GLN A 508 -20.23 0.95 -21.06
CA GLN A 508 -20.23 0.32 -22.39
C GLN A 508 -21.22 -0.85 -22.50
N ASP A 509 -21.59 -1.48 -21.38
CA ASP A 509 -22.65 -2.50 -21.35
C ASP A 509 -24.02 -1.84 -21.57
N ALA A 510 -24.71 -2.27 -22.63
CA ALA A 510 -25.96 -1.64 -23.05
C ALA A 510 -27.13 -1.87 -22.07
N GLU A 511 -27.19 -2.99 -21.35
CA GLU A 511 -28.27 -3.26 -20.39
C GLU A 511 -28.00 -2.59 -19.04
N LEU A 512 -26.76 -2.62 -18.55
CA LEU A 512 -26.39 -1.98 -17.29
C LEU A 512 -26.41 -0.45 -17.41
N SER A 513 -25.88 0.12 -18.50
CA SER A 513 -25.90 1.56 -18.76
C SER A 513 -27.34 2.07 -18.95
N LYS A 514 -28.21 1.28 -19.61
CA LYS A 514 -29.65 1.56 -19.67
C LYS A 514 -30.29 1.48 -18.29
N THR A 515 -30.02 0.44 -17.50
CA THR A 515 -30.60 0.28 -16.15
C THR A 515 -30.21 1.45 -15.23
N TYR A 516 -28.94 1.90 -15.29
CA TYR A 516 -28.50 3.11 -14.60
C TYR A 516 -29.29 4.34 -15.07
N THR A 517 -29.48 4.50 -16.38
CA THR A 517 -30.22 5.64 -16.97
C THR A 517 -31.70 5.62 -16.61
N ASP A 518 -32.35 4.46 -16.67
CA ASP A 518 -33.78 4.29 -16.33
C ASP A 518 -34.05 4.56 -14.84
N ILE A 519 -33.13 4.17 -13.94
CA ILE A 519 -33.24 4.44 -12.50
C ILE A 519 -32.91 5.90 -12.17
N THR A 520 -31.87 6.47 -12.78
CA THR A 520 -31.28 7.75 -12.33
C THR A 520 -31.60 8.97 -13.17
N GLY A 521 -32.03 8.79 -14.42
CA GLY A 521 -32.07 9.85 -15.44
C GLY A 521 -30.69 10.39 -15.86
N GLY A 522 -29.60 9.93 -15.24
CA GLY A 522 -28.23 10.29 -15.58
C GLY A 522 -27.59 9.33 -16.58
N THR A 523 -26.34 9.56 -16.94
CA THR A 523 -25.60 8.69 -17.87
C THR A 523 -24.18 8.48 -17.35
N LEU A 524 -23.73 7.22 -17.31
CA LEU A 524 -22.33 6.89 -17.02
C LEU A 524 -21.43 7.38 -18.17
N LYS A 525 -20.26 7.93 -17.83
CA LYS A 525 -19.31 8.46 -18.81
C LYS A 525 -18.03 7.64 -18.78
N ALA A 526 -17.85 6.80 -19.80
CA ALA A 526 -16.59 6.08 -20.01
C ALA A 526 -15.42 7.05 -20.26
N GLY A 527 -14.21 6.66 -19.88
CA GLY A 527 -13.00 7.48 -19.98
C GLY A 527 -12.91 8.62 -18.96
N ARG A 528 -13.77 8.62 -17.93
CA ARG A 528 -13.74 9.61 -16.84
C ARG A 528 -13.65 8.91 -15.49
N TYR A 529 -12.56 9.19 -14.78
CA TYR A 529 -12.13 8.50 -13.57
C TYR A 529 -12.09 9.49 -12.37
N PRO A 530 -13.23 9.89 -11.79
CA PRO A 530 -13.24 10.67 -10.56
C PRO A 530 -13.06 9.74 -9.34
N THR A 531 -12.21 10.14 -8.41
CA THR A 531 -11.84 9.35 -7.23
C THR A 531 -13.04 9.05 -6.32
N THR A 532 -13.11 7.84 -5.74
CA THR A 532 -13.88 7.64 -4.51
C THR A 532 -13.18 8.40 -3.38
N GLU A 533 -13.88 9.32 -2.72
CA GLU A 533 -13.25 10.29 -1.80
C GLU A 533 -14.00 10.42 -0.47
N ALA A 534 -13.25 10.44 0.64
CA ALA A 534 -13.76 10.69 1.99
C ALA A 534 -12.97 11.83 2.69
N ASN A 535 -13.60 12.48 3.67
CA ASN A 535 -13.02 13.51 4.56
C ASN A 535 -13.04 13.07 6.05
N HIS A 536 -12.65 13.93 6.99
CA HIS A 536 -12.58 13.68 8.44
C HIS A 536 -13.78 12.90 9.01
N GLY A 537 -13.51 11.74 9.63
CA GLY A 537 -14.51 10.89 10.29
C GLY A 537 -15.62 10.36 9.39
N SER A 538 -15.48 10.48 8.06
CA SER A 538 -16.52 10.14 7.09
C SER A 538 -16.26 8.80 6.41
N THR A 539 -17.30 8.26 5.76
CA THR A 539 -17.23 6.97 5.05
C THR A 539 -17.80 7.10 3.63
N ALA A 540 -16.98 6.84 2.61
CA ALA A 540 -17.39 6.71 1.21
C ALA A 540 -17.21 5.26 0.73
N VAL A 541 -18.30 4.59 0.34
CA VAL A 541 -18.26 3.20 -0.15
C VAL A 541 -18.99 3.09 -1.48
N GLY A 542 -18.24 2.78 -2.54
CA GLY A 542 -18.74 2.61 -3.91
C GLY A 542 -17.88 3.36 -4.93
N THR A 543 -17.96 2.92 -6.18
CA THR A 543 -17.28 3.53 -7.33
C THR A 543 -17.71 5.00 -7.49
N GLN A 544 -16.76 5.93 -7.49
CA GLN A 544 -17.00 7.38 -7.56
C GLN A 544 -17.88 7.96 -6.42
N ALA A 545 -17.97 7.30 -5.26
CA ALA A 545 -18.69 7.82 -4.09
C ALA A 545 -17.90 8.96 -3.40
N VAL A 546 -18.61 9.98 -2.89
CA VAL A 546 -17.99 11.21 -2.36
C VAL A 546 -18.60 11.57 -0.99
N ALA A 547 -17.86 11.35 0.09
CA ALA A 547 -18.22 11.71 1.46
C ALA A 547 -17.32 12.86 1.96
N THR A 548 -17.50 14.07 1.42
CA THR A 548 -16.60 15.20 1.72
C THR A 548 -17.03 16.06 2.91
N GLY A 549 -18.25 15.89 3.43
CA GLY A 549 -18.66 16.52 4.70
C GLY A 549 -17.98 15.85 5.89
N ALA A 550 -17.68 16.60 6.96
CA ALA A 550 -17.13 16.00 8.18
C ALA A 550 -18.17 15.04 8.80
N PHE A 551 -17.75 13.85 9.23
CA PHE A 551 -18.64 12.81 9.77
C PHE A 551 -19.74 12.32 8.80
N SER A 552 -19.60 12.57 7.50
CA SER A 552 -20.59 12.18 6.50
C SER A 552 -20.53 10.69 6.10
N SER A 553 -21.55 10.18 5.42
CA SER A 553 -21.62 8.80 4.95
C SER A 553 -22.23 8.71 3.55
N ALA A 554 -21.45 8.32 2.55
CA ALA A 554 -21.88 8.11 1.16
C ALA A 554 -21.75 6.63 0.78
N PHE A 555 -22.86 5.95 0.50
CA PHE A 555 -22.91 4.54 0.14
C PHE A 555 -23.64 4.34 -1.20
N GLY A 556 -22.92 3.83 -2.19
CA GLY A 556 -23.41 3.54 -3.53
C GLY A 556 -22.62 4.27 -4.62
N MET A 557 -22.67 3.73 -5.85
CA MET A 557 -22.03 4.35 -7.02
C MET A 557 -22.49 5.80 -7.19
N THR A 558 -21.54 6.72 -7.40
CA THR A 558 -21.77 8.18 -7.58
C THR A 558 -22.58 8.87 -6.47
N SER A 559 -22.74 8.24 -5.29
CA SER A 559 -23.40 8.85 -4.11
C SER A 559 -22.57 10.01 -3.54
N LYS A 560 -23.26 11.00 -2.94
CA LYS A 560 -22.65 12.25 -2.46
C LYS A 560 -23.20 12.64 -1.09
N ALA A 561 -22.34 12.63 -0.08
CA ALA A 561 -22.62 13.17 1.26
C ALA A 561 -21.65 14.34 1.51
N THR A 562 -22.03 15.55 1.08
CA THR A 562 -21.13 16.72 1.10
C THR A 562 -21.39 17.67 2.26
N GLY A 563 -22.53 17.55 2.93
CA GLY A 563 -22.82 18.30 4.15
C GLY A 563 -22.22 17.64 5.39
N ASP A 564 -21.86 18.42 6.40
CA ASP A 564 -21.37 17.86 7.68
C ASP A 564 -22.46 17.00 8.34
N ALA A 565 -22.08 15.83 8.86
CA ALA A 565 -22.97 14.80 9.40
C ALA A 565 -24.09 14.34 8.44
N SER A 566 -23.91 14.51 7.13
CA SER A 566 -24.90 14.08 6.12
C SER A 566 -24.79 12.60 5.76
N ALA A 567 -25.88 12.02 5.27
CA ALA A 567 -26.02 10.61 4.94
C ALA A 567 -26.65 10.44 3.55
N ALA A 568 -25.93 9.83 2.60
CA ALA A 568 -26.39 9.56 1.24
C ALA A 568 -26.26 8.06 0.93
N PHE A 569 -27.38 7.37 0.77
CA PHE A 569 -27.46 5.92 0.57
C PHE A 569 -28.25 5.61 -0.71
N GLY A 570 -27.59 5.10 -1.74
CA GLY A 570 -28.17 4.76 -3.04
C GLY A 570 -27.37 5.35 -4.20
N VAL A 571 -27.54 4.77 -5.39
CA VAL A 571 -26.85 5.23 -6.61
C VAL A 571 -27.24 6.68 -6.90
N MET A 572 -26.24 7.55 -7.08
CA MET A 572 -26.45 8.99 -7.36
C MET A 572 -27.29 9.74 -6.31
N SER A 573 -27.43 9.22 -5.09
CA SER A 573 -28.03 9.94 -3.95
C SER A 573 -27.17 11.16 -3.57
N ASN A 574 -27.81 12.25 -3.11
CA ASN A 574 -27.13 13.52 -2.81
C ASN A 574 -27.67 14.14 -1.52
N ALA A 575 -26.90 14.05 -0.44
CA ALA A 575 -27.12 14.75 0.82
C ALA A 575 -26.09 15.89 0.95
N SER A 576 -26.51 17.12 0.62
CA SER A 576 -25.59 18.28 0.60
C SER A 576 -25.82 19.28 1.72
N GLY A 577 -26.97 19.24 2.40
CA GLY A 577 -27.23 20.03 3.59
C GLY A 577 -26.58 19.43 4.85
N LYS A 578 -26.32 20.27 5.85
CA LYS A 578 -25.79 19.82 7.14
C LYS A 578 -26.79 18.93 7.86
N GLY A 579 -26.38 17.74 8.29
CA GLY A 579 -27.25 16.73 8.90
C GLY A 579 -28.33 16.18 7.97
N ALA A 580 -28.22 16.41 6.66
CA ALA A 580 -29.22 15.96 5.69
C ALA A 580 -29.12 14.46 5.39
N ALA A 581 -30.24 13.82 5.08
CA ALA A 581 -30.36 12.39 4.87
C ALA A 581 -31.06 12.08 3.54
N ALA A 582 -30.34 11.48 2.58
CA ALA A 582 -30.83 11.04 1.28
C ALA A 582 -30.78 9.50 1.17
N PHE A 583 -31.92 8.83 1.23
CA PHE A 583 -32.05 7.37 1.14
C PHE A 583 -32.85 6.96 -0.10
N GLY A 584 -32.18 6.42 -1.12
CA GLY A 584 -32.76 6.00 -2.40
C GLY A 584 -31.94 6.51 -3.58
N ALA A 585 -32.08 5.86 -4.74
CA ALA A 585 -31.39 6.31 -5.95
C ALA A 585 -31.89 7.71 -6.37
N VAL A 586 -30.96 8.64 -6.60
CA VAL A 586 -31.27 10.07 -6.85
C VAL A 586 -32.17 10.72 -5.78
N ALA A 587 -32.17 10.23 -4.54
CA ALA A 587 -32.71 10.99 -3.42
C ALA A 587 -31.85 12.24 -3.21
N GLN A 588 -32.48 13.42 -3.08
CA GLN A 588 -31.82 14.71 -2.99
C GLN A 588 -32.24 15.42 -1.70
N ALA A 589 -31.38 15.42 -0.69
CA ALA A 589 -31.54 16.13 0.57
C ALA A 589 -30.57 17.32 0.63
N THR A 590 -31.00 18.47 0.13
CA THR A 590 -30.11 19.63 -0.09
C THR A 590 -30.27 20.74 0.95
N GLY A 591 -31.36 20.75 1.72
CA GLY A 591 -31.54 21.66 2.85
C GLY A 591 -30.88 21.13 4.12
N ASP A 592 -30.50 22.02 5.04
CA ASP A 592 -29.98 21.62 6.36
C ASP A 592 -31.06 20.87 7.14
N GLY A 593 -30.70 19.73 7.75
CA GLY A 593 -31.64 18.82 8.42
C GLY A 593 -32.67 18.14 7.52
N ALA A 594 -32.58 18.28 6.19
CA ALA A 594 -33.57 17.75 5.26
C ALA A 594 -33.49 16.22 5.13
N SER A 595 -34.62 15.55 4.98
CA SER A 595 -34.73 14.09 4.83
C SER A 595 -35.46 13.72 3.54
N ALA A 596 -34.75 13.20 2.54
CA ALA A 596 -35.30 12.68 1.28
C ALA A 596 -35.22 11.14 1.27
N MET A 597 -36.37 10.45 1.23
CA MET A 597 -36.46 9.00 1.27
C MET A 597 -37.33 8.46 0.11
N GLY A 598 -36.73 7.66 -0.76
CA GLY A 598 -37.34 7.11 -1.97
C GLY A 598 -36.61 7.56 -3.25
N ILE A 599 -36.79 6.82 -4.34
CA ILE A 599 -36.15 7.13 -5.63
C ILE A 599 -36.69 8.48 -6.14
N ASN A 600 -35.81 9.36 -6.64
CA ASN A 600 -36.15 10.71 -7.10
C ASN A 600 -36.86 11.61 -6.06
N SER A 601 -36.79 11.31 -4.75
CA SER A 601 -37.31 12.19 -3.70
C SER A 601 -36.45 13.45 -3.54
N LEU A 602 -37.07 14.59 -3.24
CA LEU A 602 -36.42 15.90 -3.13
C LEU A 602 -36.86 16.62 -1.86
N ALA A 603 -35.93 16.81 -0.92
CA ALA A 603 -36.09 17.61 0.29
C ALA A 603 -35.07 18.76 0.26
N SER A 604 -35.51 19.97 -0.14
CA SER A 604 -34.61 21.12 -0.35
C SER A 604 -34.79 22.26 0.65
N GLY A 605 -35.91 22.30 1.38
CA GLY A 605 -36.13 23.26 2.46
C GLY A 605 -35.38 22.85 3.74
N THR A 606 -35.06 23.81 4.60
CA THR A 606 -34.45 23.53 5.91
C THR A 606 -35.42 22.72 6.77
N ASN A 607 -34.97 21.65 7.42
CA ASN A 607 -35.76 20.68 8.18
C ASN A 607 -36.94 20.05 7.39
N SER A 608 -36.88 20.05 6.05
CA SER A 608 -37.93 19.46 5.21
C SER A 608 -37.86 17.94 5.16
N THR A 609 -39.00 17.28 4.93
CA THR A 609 -39.11 15.81 4.85
C THR A 609 -39.87 15.41 3.58
N ALA A 610 -39.22 14.67 2.68
CA ALA A 610 -39.82 14.13 1.46
C ALA A 610 -39.72 12.60 1.45
N ILE A 611 -40.82 11.90 1.72
CA ILE A 611 -40.88 10.43 1.78
C ILE A 611 -41.81 9.91 0.69
N GLY A 612 -41.26 9.39 -0.41
CA GLY A 612 -42.05 8.83 -1.50
C GLY A 612 -41.24 8.62 -2.77
N SER A 613 -41.28 7.40 -3.31
CA SER A 613 -40.55 7.01 -4.51
C SER A 613 -41.27 7.44 -5.79
N GLY A 614 -40.51 7.95 -6.75
CA GLY A 614 -40.89 8.12 -8.14
C GLY A 614 -39.92 7.35 -9.04
N ASN A 615 -40.44 6.48 -9.90
CA ASN A 615 -39.60 5.67 -10.81
C ASN A 615 -39.05 6.49 -11.99
N LYS A 616 -39.39 7.78 -12.07
CA LYS A 616 -38.85 8.74 -13.04
C LYS A 616 -38.51 10.07 -12.35
N PRO A 617 -37.60 10.88 -12.93
CA PRO A 617 -37.34 12.23 -12.48
C PRO A 617 -38.63 13.05 -12.32
N GLY A 618 -38.81 13.70 -11.17
CA GLY A 618 -39.99 14.53 -10.87
C GLY A 618 -41.24 13.78 -10.39
N GLU A 619 -41.25 12.44 -10.32
CA GLU A 619 -42.37 11.65 -9.78
C GLU A 619 -42.23 11.33 -8.26
N GLY A 620 -41.11 11.70 -7.64
CA GLY A 620 -40.85 11.49 -6.20
C GLY A 620 -41.59 12.48 -5.30
N ALA A 621 -41.57 12.24 -3.99
CA ALA A 621 -42.01 13.23 -3.01
C ALA A 621 -41.12 14.48 -3.10
N THR A 622 -41.73 15.67 -2.99
CA THR A 622 -41.06 16.97 -3.15
C THR A 622 -41.43 17.89 -1.99
N ALA A 623 -40.49 18.15 -1.08
CA ALA A 623 -40.63 19.09 0.02
C ALA A 623 -39.60 20.23 -0.13
N THR A 624 -40.05 21.40 -0.59
CA THR A 624 -39.15 22.54 -0.89
C THR A 624 -39.29 23.70 0.08
N GLY A 625 -40.40 23.78 0.82
CA GLY A 625 -40.58 24.77 1.89
C GLY A 625 -39.83 24.38 3.17
N ASN A 626 -39.50 25.38 3.99
CA ASN A 626 -38.85 25.17 5.28
C ASN A 626 -39.81 24.47 6.26
N GLY A 627 -39.36 23.40 6.91
CA GLY A 627 -40.19 22.55 7.77
C GLY A 627 -41.31 21.79 7.05
N ALA A 628 -41.33 21.79 5.71
CA ALA A 628 -42.39 21.17 4.93
C ALA A 628 -42.29 19.63 4.90
N ALA A 629 -43.43 18.95 4.88
CA ALA A 629 -43.53 17.49 4.87
C ALA A 629 -44.33 16.97 3.66
N ALA A 630 -43.66 16.33 2.70
CA ALA A 630 -44.28 15.66 1.56
C ALA A 630 -44.17 14.14 1.72
N ILE A 631 -45.30 13.45 1.90
CA ILE A 631 -45.34 12.00 2.15
C ILE A 631 -46.26 11.33 1.12
N GLY A 632 -45.66 10.62 0.16
CA GLY A 632 -46.33 9.93 -0.95
C GLY A 632 -45.64 10.18 -2.29
N SER A 633 -45.80 9.25 -3.24
CA SER A 633 -45.34 9.44 -4.62
C SER A 633 -45.99 10.68 -5.24
N ASN A 634 -45.18 11.57 -5.82
CA ASN A 634 -45.57 12.88 -6.35
C ASN A 634 -46.34 13.77 -5.34
N ALA A 635 -46.15 13.58 -4.03
CA ALA A 635 -46.62 14.53 -3.02
C ALA A 635 -45.74 15.80 -3.06
N LYS A 636 -46.35 16.98 -2.95
CA LYS A 636 -45.69 18.28 -3.09
C LYS A 636 -46.03 19.21 -1.92
N ALA A 637 -45.06 19.47 -1.06
CA ALA A 637 -45.15 20.46 0.01
C ALA A 637 -44.16 21.59 -0.28
N THR A 638 -44.61 22.62 -1.00
CA THR A 638 -43.72 23.67 -1.51
C THR A 638 -43.74 24.96 -0.68
N GLY A 639 -44.78 25.17 0.13
CA GLY A 639 -44.85 26.28 1.08
C GLY A 639 -44.15 25.98 2.40
N ASP A 640 -43.74 27.02 3.12
CA ASP A 640 -43.14 26.89 4.45
C ASP A 640 -44.16 26.33 5.46
N SER A 641 -43.71 25.39 6.28
CA SER A 641 -44.52 24.57 7.21
C SER A 641 -45.71 23.84 6.56
N ALA A 642 -45.68 23.64 5.23
CA ALA A 642 -46.75 22.94 4.52
C ALA A 642 -46.67 21.41 4.69
N ALA A 643 -47.81 20.73 4.71
CA ALA A 643 -47.92 19.27 4.81
C ALA A 643 -48.74 18.69 3.66
N ALA A 644 -48.12 17.87 2.81
CA ALA A 644 -48.77 17.15 1.71
C ALA A 644 -48.65 15.63 1.92
N VAL A 645 -49.73 14.98 2.35
CA VAL A 645 -49.75 13.56 2.73
C VAL A 645 -50.73 12.79 1.84
N GLY A 646 -50.19 12.01 0.90
CA GLY A 646 -50.95 11.21 -0.06
C GLY A 646 -50.33 11.26 -1.46
N LYS A 647 -50.59 10.23 -2.28
CA LYS A 647 -50.12 10.22 -3.67
C LYS A 647 -50.69 11.43 -4.43
N GLY A 648 -49.82 12.29 -4.97
CA GLY A 648 -50.24 13.49 -5.69
C GLY A 648 -50.89 14.57 -4.82
N ALA A 649 -50.76 14.52 -3.49
CA ALA A 649 -51.21 15.60 -2.61
C ALA A 649 -50.35 16.86 -2.84
N GLU A 650 -50.94 18.05 -2.77
CA GLU A 650 -50.27 19.32 -3.10
C GLU A 650 -50.63 20.40 -2.08
N ALA A 651 -49.64 20.85 -1.31
CA ALA A 651 -49.74 21.92 -0.33
C ALA A 651 -48.74 23.02 -0.72
N SER A 652 -49.24 24.05 -1.42
CA SER A 652 -48.38 24.94 -2.21
C SER A 652 -47.91 26.20 -1.49
N ASN A 653 -48.61 26.61 -0.43
CA ASN A 653 -48.41 27.87 0.29
C ASN A 653 -48.16 27.67 1.79
N GLU A 654 -47.78 28.75 2.48
CA GLU A 654 -47.43 28.75 3.90
C GLU A 654 -48.54 28.15 4.77
N ASN A 655 -48.16 27.27 5.71
CA ASN A 655 -49.04 26.55 6.64
C ASN A 655 -50.16 25.72 5.98
N ALA A 656 -50.07 25.43 4.67
CA ALA A 656 -51.09 24.66 3.96
C ALA A 656 -51.03 23.17 4.29
N ALA A 657 -52.18 22.52 4.46
CA ALA A 657 -52.28 21.09 4.79
C ALA A 657 -53.17 20.33 3.79
N ALA A 658 -52.57 19.53 2.91
CA ALA A 658 -53.25 18.66 1.96
C ALA A 658 -53.09 17.19 2.36
N ILE A 659 -54.16 16.56 2.85
CA ILE A 659 -54.15 15.18 3.37
C ILE A 659 -55.16 14.33 2.60
N GLY A 660 -54.66 13.44 1.74
CA GLY A 660 -55.44 12.57 0.88
C GLY A 660 -54.85 12.48 -0.54
N GLY A 661 -55.11 11.37 -1.24
CA GLY A 661 -54.66 11.22 -2.63
C GLY A 661 -55.27 12.32 -3.52
N GLY A 662 -54.41 13.10 -4.18
CA GLY A 662 -54.82 14.23 -5.01
C GLY A 662 -55.47 15.41 -4.26
N ALA A 663 -55.37 15.49 -2.93
CA ALA A 663 -55.82 16.64 -2.17
C ALA A 663 -54.98 17.89 -2.51
N LYS A 664 -55.60 19.08 -2.55
CA LYS A 664 -54.95 20.34 -2.91
C LYS A 664 -55.27 21.44 -1.90
N ALA A 665 -54.26 21.90 -1.16
CA ALA A 665 -54.31 23.08 -0.32
C ALA A 665 -53.41 24.16 -0.97
N THR A 666 -54.00 24.95 -1.86
CA THR A 666 -53.30 25.96 -2.66
C THR A 666 -53.33 27.35 -2.03
N GLY A 667 -54.24 27.62 -1.09
CA GLY A 667 -54.25 28.86 -0.30
C GLY A 667 -53.27 28.86 0.90
N LYS A 668 -52.94 30.06 1.41
CA LYS A 668 -52.21 30.22 2.68
C LYS A 668 -53.10 29.82 3.87
N ASN A 669 -52.53 29.11 4.84
CA ASN A 669 -53.23 28.49 5.99
C ASN A 669 -54.40 27.56 5.59
N ALA A 670 -54.46 27.10 4.32
CA ALA A 670 -55.58 26.32 3.82
C ALA A 670 -55.47 24.84 4.22
N ALA A 671 -56.62 24.18 4.45
CA ALA A 671 -56.67 22.77 4.85
C ALA A 671 -57.59 21.95 3.93
N ALA A 672 -57.02 21.05 3.14
CA ALA A 672 -57.74 20.13 2.25
C ALA A 672 -57.56 18.68 2.71
N ILE A 673 -58.58 18.12 3.38
CA ILE A 673 -58.52 16.80 4.03
C ILE A 673 -59.56 15.87 3.38
N GLY A 674 -59.10 14.99 2.50
CA GLY A 674 -59.92 14.03 1.75
C GLY A 674 -59.40 13.81 0.33
N GLY A 675 -59.67 12.64 -0.25
CA GLY A 675 -59.26 12.34 -1.63
C GLY A 675 -59.87 13.34 -2.62
N GLY A 676 -59.03 14.09 -3.32
CA GLY A 676 -59.43 15.15 -4.25
C GLY A 676 -60.11 16.36 -3.59
N ALA A 677 -59.95 16.58 -2.28
CA ALA A 677 -60.39 17.83 -1.63
C ALA A 677 -59.58 19.03 -2.15
N LEU A 678 -60.21 20.21 -2.26
CA LEU A 678 -59.61 21.44 -2.77
C LEU A 678 -59.92 22.61 -1.84
N ALA A 679 -58.87 23.24 -1.29
CA ALA A 679 -58.94 24.47 -0.51
C ALA A 679 -58.02 25.51 -1.19
N ASP A 680 -58.61 26.38 -2.01
CA ASP A 680 -57.86 27.14 -3.02
C ASP A 680 -57.39 28.52 -2.54
N GLN A 681 -58.06 29.09 -1.55
CA GLN A 681 -57.87 30.47 -1.10
C GLN A 681 -57.41 30.57 0.36
N GLU A 682 -57.03 31.76 0.80
CA GLU A 682 -56.52 31.97 2.17
C GLU A 682 -57.56 31.56 3.23
N ASN A 683 -57.10 30.85 4.25
CA ASN A 683 -57.90 30.31 5.36
C ASN A 683 -59.05 29.38 4.92
N ALA A 684 -59.04 28.88 3.67
CA ALA A 684 -60.03 27.95 3.17
C ALA A 684 -59.89 26.55 3.79
N VAL A 685 -61.00 25.94 4.18
CA VAL A 685 -61.04 24.59 4.76
C VAL A 685 -61.98 23.71 3.93
N ALA A 686 -61.50 22.55 3.48
CA ALA A 686 -62.25 21.57 2.71
C ALA A 686 -62.01 20.17 3.29
N VAL A 687 -63.01 19.62 4.00
CA VAL A 687 -62.93 18.33 4.69
C VAL A 687 -63.97 17.37 4.13
N GLY A 688 -63.51 16.33 3.44
CA GLY A 688 -64.33 15.33 2.78
C GLY A 688 -63.82 15.00 1.37
N GLN A 689 -64.14 13.80 0.89
CA GLN A 689 -63.80 13.39 -0.49
C GLN A 689 -64.41 14.39 -1.49
N GLY A 690 -63.58 15.03 -2.30
CA GLY A 690 -64.02 16.03 -3.29
C GLY A 690 -64.67 17.29 -2.71
N ALA A 691 -64.49 17.60 -1.43
CA ALA A 691 -64.95 18.86 -0.85
C ALA A 691 -64.19 20.05 -1.48
N GLN A 692 -64.86 21.19 -1.67
CA GLN A 692 -64.31 22.35 -2.37
C GLN A 692 -64.59 23.64 -1.59
N SER A 693 -63.54 24.32 -1.16
CA SER A 693 -63.61 25.71 -0.69
C SER A 693 -62.78 26.58 -1.61
N LEU A 694 -63.46 27.41 -2.39
CA LEU A 694 -62.91 28.15 -3.53
C LEU A 694 -62.73 29.66 -3.24
N VAL A 695 -62.93 30.06 -1.99
CA VAL A 695 -63.10 31.46 -1.56
C VAL A 695 -62.48 31.68 -0.18
N VAL A 696 -62.12 32.92 0.13
CA VAL A 696 -61.44 33.29 1.39
C VAL A 696 -62.31 32.94 2.59
N GLY A 697 -61.71 32.27 3.59
CA GLY A 697 -62.38 31.89 4.83
C GLY A 697 -63.52 30.87 4.70
N GLY A 698 -63.72 30.27 3.51
CA GLY A 698 -64.80 29.31 3.29
C GLY A 698 -64.54 27.94 3.93
N VAL A 699 -65.57 27.33 4.54
CA VAL A 699 -65.47 26.02 5.22
C VAL A 699 -66.43 24.99 4.61
N ALA A 700 -65.91 24.10 3.78
CA ALA A 700 -66.64 22.97 3.18
C ALA A 700 -66.45 21.70 4.03
N LEU A 701 -67.47 21.27 4.77
CA LEU A 701 -67.42 20.10 5.67
C LEU A 701 -68.42 19.01 5.23
N GLY A 702 -67.94 18.09 4.42
CA GLY A 702 -68.70 16.96 3.87
C GLY A 702 -68.23 16.57 2.48
N ALA A 703 -68.41 15.30 2.09
CA ALA A 703 -68.02 14.85 0.75
C ALA A 703 -68.77 15.64 -0.34
N ARG A 704 -68.01 16.20 -1.28
CA ARG A 704 -68.50 17.10 -2.36
C ARG A 704 -69.32 18.31 -1.87
N SER A 705 -69.12 18.73 -0.61
CA SER A 705 -69.59 20.05 -0.18
C SER A 705 -68.81 21.15 -0.92
N ARG A 706 -69.47 22.28 -1.21
CA ARG A 706 -68.88 23.37 -1.99
C ARG A 706 -69.22 24.74 -1.40
N VAL A 707 -68.20 25.58 -1.21
CA VAL A 707 -68.37 26.98 -0.77
C VAL A 707 -67.93 27.92 -1.90
N GLU A 708 -68.85 28.79 -2.31
CA GLU A 708 -68.69 29.82 -3.35
C GLU A 708 -68.86 31.25 -2.81
N ALA A 709 -69.19 31.43 -1.53
CA ALA A 709 -69.29 32.73 -0.87
C ALA A 709 -68.24 32.87 0.24
N GLU A 710 -67.61 34.04 0.34
CA GLU A 710 -66.61 34.31 1.38
C GLU A 710 -67.19 34.13 2.79
N ASN A 711 -66.32 33.79 3.75
CA ASN A 711 -66.67 33.59 5.17
C ASN A 711 -67.85 32.63 5.44
N SER A 712 -68.17 31.75 4.48
CA SER A 712 -69.36 30.89 4.53
C SER A 712 -69.04 29.42 4.78
N VAL A 713 -70.02 28.66 5.28
CA VAL A 713 -69.88 27.25 5.67
C VAL A 713 -70.87 26.39 4.89
N ALA A 714 -70.39 25.33 4.24
CA ALA A 714 -71.23 24.28 3.66
C ALA A 714 -71.13 23.01 4.51
N LEU A 715 -72.21 22.67 5.22
CA LEU A 715 -72.25 21.59 6.21
C LEU A 715 -73.06 20.39 5.70
N GLY A 716 -72.36 19.28 5.45
CA GLY A 716 -72.90 18.00 5.00
C GLY A 716 -72.55 17.66 3.55
N GLN A 717 -72.75 16.39 3.19
CA GLN A 717 -72.53 15.89 1.82
C GLN A 717 -73.32 16.69 0.78
N ASP A 718 -72.71 17.05 -0.36
CA ASP A 718 -73.33 17.84 -1.44
C ASP A 718 -74.02 19.16 -0.95
N ALA A 719 -73.62 19.68 0.21
CA ALA A 719 -74.06 20.99 0.68
C ALA A 719 -73.37 22.09 -0.13
N VAL A 720 -74.10 23.15 -0.48
CA VAL A 720 -73.59 24.26 -1.27
C VAL A 720 -73.90 25.57 -0.56
N ALA A 721 -72.87 26.36 -0.27
CA ALA A 721 -72.98 27.71 0.27
C ALA A 721 -72.65 28.73 -0.83
N THR A 722 -73.69 29.37 -1.37
CA THR A 722 -73.60 30.51 -2.30
C THR A 722 -73.89 31.82 -1.57
N GLU A 723 -73.69 32.95 -2.24
CA GLU A 723 -74.03 34.26 -1.69
C GLU A 723 -75.53 34.36 -1.37
N ALA A 724 -75.86 35.09 -0.30
CA ALA A 724 -77.23 35.40 0.06
C ALA A 724 -77.70 36.64 -0.71
N THR A 725 -78.80 36.51 -1.45
CA THR A 725 -79.36 37.57 -2.29
C THR A 725 -80.81 37.86 -1.94
N GLY A 726 -81.23 39.12 -2.06
CA GLY A 726 -82.59 39.58 -1.79
C GLY A 726 -82.88 39.93 -0.32
N ASN A 727 -84.12 40.28 -0.02
CA ASN A 727 -84.54 40.78 1.30
C ASN A 727 -85.18 39.67 2.15
N SER A 728 -84.90 39.67 3.45
CA SER A 728 -85.56 38.82 4.45
C SER A 728 -87.08 39.05 4.48
N PHE A 729 -87.86 37.98 4.33
CA PHE A 729 -89.33 38.04 4.25
C PHE A 729 -90.01 38.77 5.43
N LEU A 730 -89.48 38.62 6.65
CA LEU A 730 -90.09 39.20 7.86
C LEU A 730 -89.54 40.58 8.23
N THR A 731 -88.28 40.87 7.91
CA THR A 731 -87.58 42.08 8.39
C THR A 731 -87.24 43.07 7.27
N ASN A 732 -87.44 42.68 6.02
CA ASN A 732 -87.00 43.39 4.80
C ASN A 732 -85.49 43.75 4.77
N ARG A 733 -84.69 43.19 5.68
CA ARG A 733 -83.23 43.37 5.71
C ARG A 733 -82.61 42.72 4.48
N ASP A 734 -81.72 43.42 3.79
CA ASP A 734 -80.93 42.89 2.69
C ASP A 734 -80.02 41.76 3.20
N ALA A 735 -80.13 40.58 2.59
CA ALA A 735 -79.38 39.39 2.98
C ALA A 735 -77.89 39.47 2.56
N SER A 736 -77.55 40.29 1.57
CA SER A 736 -76.15 40.51 1.15
C SER A 736 -75.32 41.29 2.18
N MET A 737 -75.98 41.89 3.19
CA MET A 737 -75.30 42.50 4.35
C MET A 737 -74.79 41.47 5.37
N SER A 738 -75.02 40.16 5.16
CA SER A 738 -74.48 39.10 6.02
C SER A 738 -73.01 38.84 5.72
N ASN A 739 -72.16 38.73 6.75
CA ASN A 739 -70.77 38.31 6.60
C ASN A 739 -70.67 36.78 6.43
N GLY A 740 -71.17 36.29 5.29
CA GLY A 740 -71.27 34.87 4.96
C GLY A 740 -72.57 34.19 5.44
N VAL A 741 -72.71 32.90 5.12
CA VAL A 741 -73.86 32.05 5.47
C VAL A 741 -73.44 30.64 5.89
N ILE A 742 -74.29 29.94 6.65
CA ILE A 742 -74.17 28.50 6.90
C ILE A 742 -75.24 27.76 6.10
N SER A 743 -74.84 27.06 5.05
CA SER A 743 -75.71 26.18 4.27
C SER A 743 -75.62 24.75 4.77
N VAL A 744 -76.76 24.20 5.22
CA VAL A 744 -76.87 22.79 5.67
C VAL A 744 -77.28 21.83 4.54
N GLY A 745 -77.31 22.28 3.28
CA GLY A 745 -77.85 21.50 2.17
C GLY A 745 -77.62 22.19 0.82
N SER A 746 -78.49 21.91 -0.15
CA SER A 746 -78.58 22.63 -1.42
C SER A 746 -80.05 22.74 -1.82
N ALA A 747 -80.39 23.56 -2.82
CA ALA A 747 -81.78 23.75 -3.24
C ALA A 747 -82.43 22.42 -3.67
N GLY A 748 -83.60 22.11 -3.10
CA GLY A 748 -84.29 20.82 -3.25
C GLY A 748 -83.64 19.65 -2.48
N LYS A 749 -82.66 19.94 -1.63
CA LYS A 749 -81.92 19.00 -0.75
C LYS A 749 -81.69 19.62 0.63
N GLU A 750 -82.71 20.28 1.15
CA GLU A 750 -82.72 20.92 2.46
C GLU A 750 -82.59 19.88 3.58
N ARG A 751 -81.98 20.26 4.70
CA ARG A 751 -81.87 19.42 5.90
C ARG A 751 -82.64 20.01 7.06
N ARG A 752 -83.28 19.14 7.85
CA ARG A 752 -83.88 19.54 9.13
C ARG A 752 -82.78 19.71 10.16
N ILE A 753 -82.73 20.88 10.80
CA ILE A 753 -81.91 21.11 11.99
C ILE A 753 -82.72 20.65 13.19
N THR A 754 -82.15 19.76 14.02
CA THR A 754 -82.81 19.15 15.18
C THR A 754 -81.97 19.35 16.43
N ASN A 755 -82.59 19.22 17.62
CA ASN A 755 -81.96 19.51 18.92
C ASN A 755 -81.54 20.99 19.07
N VAL A 756 -82.35 21.88 18.51
CA VAL A 756 -82.26 23.34 18.70
C VAL A 756 -83.15 23.71 19.88
N GLU A 757 -82.61 24.45 20.84
CA GLU A 757 -83.40 25.00 21.97
C GLU A 757 -84.09 26.30 21.57
N ASP A 758 -85.13 26.69 22.30
CA ASP A 758 -85.89 27.91 22.03
C ASP A 758 -85.00 29.18 22.06
N GLY A 759 -85.04 29.96 20.98
CA GLY A 759 -84.27 31.19 20.86
C GLY A 759 -84.71 32.26 21.86
N ALA A 760 -83.75 32.94 22.48
CA ALA A 760 -83.98 33.96 23.50
C ALA A 760 -83.69 35.39 22.98
N ALA A 761 -82.84 35.52 21.96
CA ALA A 761 -82.49 36.78 21.30
C ALA A 761 -83.00 36.83 19.85
N ASP A 762 -83.10 38.04 19.29
CA ASP A 762 -83.59 38.31 17.92
C ASP A 762 -82.77 37.62 16.80
N SER A 763 -81.54 37.20 17.09
CA SER A 763 -80.64 36.49 16.17
C SER A 763 -80.70 34.96 16.28
N ASP A 764 -81.44 34.42 17.25
CA ASP A 764 -81.50 32.99 17.48
C ASP A 764 -82.48 32.29 16.51
N ALA A 765 -82.27 30.98 16.31
CA ALA A 765 -83.19 30.19 15.49
C ALA A 765 -84.51 29.95 16.25
N VAL A 766 -85.63 30.32 15.62
CA VAL A 766 -86.98 30.06 16.15
C VAL A 766 -87.32 28.58 16.00
N THR A 767 -87.69 27.91 17.09
CA THR A 767 -88.09 26.49 17.04
C THR A 767 -89.55 26.31 16.63
N VAL A 768 -89.90 25.08 16.24
CA VAL A 768 -91.30 24.66 16.04
C VAL A 768 -92.13 24.80 17.33
N ARG A 769 -91.50 24.77 18.52
CA ARG A 769 -92.18 24.94 19.82
C ARG A 769 -92.66 26.38 20.00
N GLN A 770 -91.78 27.34 19.72
CA GLN A 770 -92.10 28.77 19.76
C GLN A 770 -93.15 29.14 18.70
N LEU A 771 -93.02 28.61 17.47
CA LEU A 771 -94.00 28.85 16.42
C LEU A 771 -95.39 28.30 16.79
N LYS A 772 -95.48 27.10 17.37
CA LYS A 772 -96.74 26.55 17.88
C LYS A 772 -97.34 27.38 19.02
N HIS A 773 -96.51 28.01 19.86
CA HIS A 773 -97.00 28.91 20.90
C HIS A 773 -97.59 30.20 20.31
N VAL A 774 -96.99 30.74 19.24
CA VAL A 774 -97.57 31.87 18.48
C VAL A 774 -98.87 31.47 17.78
N ASP A 775 -98.90 30.32 17.11
CA ASP A 775 -100.11 29.78 16.46
C ASP A 775 -101.27 29.60 17.46
N SER A 776 -101.01 29.07 18.66
CA SER A 776 -102.01 28.97 19.73
C SER A 776 -102.61 30.34 20.10
N ARG A 777 -101.79 31.39 20.17
CA ARG A 777 -102.23 32.76 20.47
C ARG A 777 -103.02 33.39 19.32
N VAL A 778 -102.68 33.08 18.08
CA VAL A 778 -103.44 33.53 16.90
C VAL A 778 -104.82 32.86 16.85
N ASN A 779 -104.88 31.56 17.14
CA ASN A 779 -106.14 30.81 17.20
C ASN A 779 -107.05 31.32 18.34
N GLU A 780 -106.50 31.64 19.52
CA GLU A 780 -107.23 32.30 20.61
C GLU A 780 -107.79 33.67 20.18
N ASN A 781 -106.98 34.50 19.51
CA ASN A 781 -107.45 35.78 18.96
C ASN A 781 -108.57 35.60 17.91
N ALA A 782 -108.49 34.59 17.05
CA ALA A 782 -109.53 34.30 16.06
C ALA A 782 -110.86 33.87 16.72
N GLN A 783 -110.81 33.11 17.81
CA GLN A 783 -112.00 32.81 18.62
C GLN A 783 -112.56 34.07 19.29
N ASN A 784 -111.71 34.91 19.87
CA ASN A 784 -112.12 36.18 20.48
C ASN A 784 -112.79 37.12 19.47
N ILE A 785 -112.29 37.19 18.22
CA ILE A 785 -112.91 37.95 17.14
C ILE A 785 -114.26 37.35 16.75
N THR A 786 -114.35 36.02 16.56
CA THR A 786 -115.62 35.34 16.25
C THR A 786 -116.70 35.60 17.32
N ASN A 787 -116.33 35.54 18.60
CA ASN A 787 -117.22 35.84 19.72
C ASN A 787 -117.67 37.32 19.71
N LEU A 788 -116.81 38.24 19.29
CA LEU A 788 -117.13 39.66 19.18
C LEU A 788 -118.08 39.92 18.00
N ASP A 789 -117.86 39.24 16.87
CA ASP A 789 -118.69 39.33 15.65
C ASP A 789 -120.11 38.81 15.91
N GLN A 790 -120.25 37.64 16.54
CA GLN A 790 -121.55 37.12 17.02
C GLN A 790 -122.26 38.10 17.96
N LYS A 791 -121.51 38.79 18.83
CA LYS A 791 -122.08 39.80 19.74
C LYS A 791 -122.56 41.05 18.99
N ILE A 792 -121.87 41.44 17.91
CA ILE A 792 -122.28 42.52 17.01
C ILE A 792 -123.54 42.11 16.24
N ASP A 793 -123.60 40.90 15.68
CA ASP A 793 -124.79 40.38 14.96
C ASP A 793 -126.02 40.27 15.86
N ASN A 794 -125.85 39.80 17.10
CA ASN A 794 -126.92 39.81 18.10
C ASN A 794 -127.39 41.24 18.40
N THR A 795 -126.46 42.18 18.62
CA THR A 795 -126.78 43.60 18.86
C THR A 795 -127.48 44.24 17.66
N LYS A 796 -127.07 43.88 16.43
CA LYS A 796 -127.72 44.31 15.19
C LYS A 796 -129.13 43.74 15.07
N THR A 797 -129.32 42.46 15.40
CA THR A 797 -130.63 41.81 15.39
C THR A 797 -131.57 42.44 16.41
N ASP A 798 -131.09 42.71 17.62
CA ASP A 798 -131.84 43.44 18.65
C ASP A 798 -132.23 44.85 18.20
N LEU A 799 -131.33 45.57 17.51
CA LEU A 799 -131.60 46.89 16.97
C LEU A 799 -132.60 46.84 15.79
N ASP A 800 -132.46 45.89 14.87
CA ASP A 800 -133.40 45.69 13.76
C ASP A 800 -134.80 45.31 14.29
N ASN A 801 -134.88 44.51 15.36
CA ASN A 801 -136.13 44.21 16.08
C ASN A 801 -136.73 45.47 16.73
N GLN A 802 -135.93 46.30 17.42
CA GLN A 802 -136.40 47.57 17.98
C GLN A 802 -136.91 48.53 16.90
N ILE A 803 -136.26 48.58 15.72
CA ILE A 803 -136.68 49.35 14.57
C ILE A 803 -137.99 48.79 13.99
N ALA A 804 -138.13 47.46 13.91
CA ALA A 804 -139.36 46.81 13.44
C ALA A 804 -140.55 47.09 14.38
N ASP A 805 -140.37 46.98 15.70
CA ASP A 805 -141.38 47.33 16.70
C ASP A 805 -141.73 48.82 16.65
N THR A 806 -140.74 49.70 16.49
CA THR A 806 -140.97 51.15 16.33
C THR A 806 -141.78 51.44 15.07
N ASN A 807 -141.46 50.80 13.94
CA ASN A 807 -142.21 50.94 12.68
C ASN A 807 -143.63 50.36 12.78
N LYS A 808 -143.81 49.24 13.49
CA LYS A 808 -145.12 48.66 13.77
C LYS A 808 -145.96 49.64 14.60
N ASN A 809 -145.44 50.11 15.73
CA ASN A 809 -146.11 51.09 16.60
C ASN A 809 -146.48 52.37 15.82
N LEU A 810 -145.62 52.84 14.91
CA LEU A 810 -145.90 53.97 14.03
C LEU A 810 -147.02 53.69 13.01
N ASN A 811 -147.08 52.48 12.44
CA ASN A 811 -148.15 52.04 11.54
C ASN A 811 -149.48 51.83 12.27
N ASP A 812 -149.45 51.28 13.48
CA ASP A 812 -150.62 51.12 14.35
C ASP A 812 -151.16 52.52 14.72
N ALA A 813 -150.30 53.45 15.16
CA ALA A 813 -150.69 54.84 15.43
C ALA A 813 -151.22 55.58 14.19
N LYS A 814 -150.66 55.33 13.00
CA LYS A 814 -151.17 55.85 11.72
C LYS A 814 -152.54 55.26 11.37
N THR A 815 -152.76 53.99 11.68
CA THR A 815 -154.04 53.30 11.46
C THR A 815 -155.11 53.82 12.41
N ASP A 816 -154.78 53.98 13.69
CA ASP A 816 -155.66 54.59 14.70
C ASP A 816 -155.99 56.04 14.36
N LEU A 817 -155.02 56.83 13.90
CA LEU A 817 -155.29 58.19 13.40
C LEU A 817 -156.23 58.16 12.17
N GLY A 818 -156.04 57.21 11.25
CA GLY A 818 -156.95 56.97 10.12
C GLY A 818 -158.36 56.58 10.57
N ASN A 819 -158.48 55.72 11.59
CA ASN A 819 -159.75 55.31 12.20
C ASN A 819 -160.43 56.50 12.89
N GLN A 820 -159.69 57.33 13.64
CA GLN A 820 -160.21 58.56 14.24
C GLN A 820 -160.74 59.51 13.17
N ILE A 821 -159.98 59.77 12.09
CA ILE A 821 -160.41 60.61 10.97
C ILE A 821 -161.69 60.06 10.32
N ASN A 822 -161.77 58.74 10.09
CA ASN A 822 -162.95 58.09 9.52
C ASN A 822 -164.17 58.14 10.47
N ASN A 823 -163.97 57.97 11.78
CA ASN A 823 -165.02 58.10 12.78
C ASN A 823 -165.54 59.53 12.85
N THR A 824 -164.66 60.54 12.95
CA THR A 824 -165.06 61.96 12.90
C THR A 824 -165.78 62.30 11.61
N LYS A 825 -165.33 61.79 10.46
CA LYS A 825 -166.04 61.94 9.16
C LYS A 825 -167.45 61.31 9.21
N THR A 826 -167.60 60.15 9.83
CA THR A 826 -168.89 59.44 9.95
C THR A 826 -169.85 60.13 10.91
N GLU A 827 -169.35 60.62 12.05
CA GLU A 827 -170.11 61.45 13.00
C GLU A 827 -170.56 62.76 12.36
N LEU A 828 -169.67 63.44 11.63
CA LEU A 828 -169.98 64.68 10.93
C LEU A 828 -171.05 64.49 9.86
N ASN A 829 -170.94 63.42 9.06
CA ASN A 829 -171.96 63.05 8.06
C ASN A 829 -173.31 62.73 8.73
N SER A 830 -173.33 61.91 9.79
CA SER A 830 -174.56 61.64 10.57
C SER A 830 -175.20 62.92 11.11
N LYS A 831 -174.38 63.89 11.55
CA LYS A 831 -174.86 65.18 12.04
C LYS A 831 -175.50 66.02 10.93
N ILE A 832 -174.89 66.04 9.73
CA ILE A 832 -175.44 66.69 8.53
C ILE A 832 -176.77 66.06 8.12
N ASP A 833 -176.86 64.73 8.05
CA ASP A 833 -178.09 64.02 7.67
C ASP A 833 -179.21 64.16 8.71
N ASN A 834 -178.89 64.20 10.00
CA ASN A 834 -179.84 64.50 11.07
C ASN A 834 -180.41 65.93 10.93
N THR A 835 -179.56 66.95 10.76
CA THR A 835 -180.02 68.34 10.55
C THR A 835 -180.88 68.50 9.29
N LYS A 836 -180.52 67.82 8.20
CA LYS A 836 -181.33 67.74 6.97
C LYS A 836 -182.72 67.14 7.24
N THR A 837 -182.80 66.09 8.06
CA THR A 837 -184.05 65.41 8.42
C THR A 837 -184.94 66.27 9.34
N GLU A 838 -184.36 66.99 10.30
CA GLU A 838 -185.10 67.95 11.14
C GLU A 838 -185.74 69.07 10.31
N LEU A 839 -185.00 69.63 9.35
CA LEU A 839 -185.51 70.70 8.46
C LEU A 839 -186.68 70.23 7.59
N GLN A 840 -186.62 69.01 7.06
CA GLN A 840 -187.71 68.43 6.28
C GLN A 840 -188.98 68.19 7.12
N ASN A 841 -188.83 67.75 8.37
CA ASN A 841 -189.96 67.45 9.25
C ASN A 841 -190.58 68.68 9.92
N LYS A 842 -189.89 69.82 10.03
CA LYS A 842 -190.44 71.03 10.70
C LYS A 842 -191.54 71.76 9.93
N GLY A 843 -191.57 71.66 8.59
CA GLY A 843 -192.72 72.06 7.75
C GLY A 843 -193.23 73.51 7.88
N LEU A 844 -194.48 73.72 7.45
CA LEU A 844 -195.25 74.97 7.51
C LEU A 844 -196.70 74.66 7.92
N ASN A 845 -197.34 75.55 8.68
CA ASN A 845 -198.73 75.44 9.15
C ASN A 845 -199.63 76.48 8.48
N PHE A 846 -200.87 76.10 8.16
CA PHE A 846 -201.90 76.96 7.57
C PHE A 846 -203.21 76.84 8.36
N ALA A 847 -203.81 77.96 8.77
CA ALA A 847 -204.97 77.97 9.67
C ALA A 847 -206.33 77.96 8.96
N GLY A 848 -207.34 77.32 9.57
CA GLY A 848 -208.69 77.15 8.99
C GLY A 848 -209.84 77.76 9.83
N ASN A 849 -210.70 78.57 9.21
CA ASN A 849 -211.70 79.39 9.92
C ASN A 849 -213.02 78.69 10.32
N ALA A 850 -213.17 77.38 10.09
CA ALA A 850 -214.32 76.58 10.59
C ALA A 850 -213.98 75.09 10.82
N GLY A 851 -212.68 74.75 10.91
CA GLY A 851 -212.18 73.38 10.96
C GLY A 851 -210.65 73.37 10.93
N ALA A 852 -210.03 72.31 11.45
CA ALA A 852 -208.64 72.28 11.91
C ALA A 852 -207.54 72.65 10.87
N ASP A 853 -206.44 73.20 11.40
CA ASP A 853 -205.24 73.62 10.67
C ASP A 853 -204.58 72.50 9.86
N VAL A 854 -203.91 72.90 8.77
CA VAL A 854 -203.21 72.02 7.84
C VAL A 854 -201.69 72.22 7.96
N HIS A 855 -200.99 71.21 8.47
CA HIS A 855 -199.52 71.12 8.44
C HIS A 855 -199.04 70.50 7.12
N ARG A 856 -197.94 71.02 6.56
CA ARG A 856 -197.27 70.52 5.34
C ARG A 856 -195.76 70.47 5.54
N LYS A 857 -195.10 69.37 5.18
CA LYS A 857 -193.63 69.29 5.20
C LYS A 857 -193.03 70.22 4.15
N LEU A 858 -191.76 70.60 4.32
CA LEU A 858 -191.04 71.38 3.30
C LEU A 858 -190.87 70.52 2.04
N GLY A 859 -191.77 70.71 1.08
CA GLY A 859 -191.88 69.90 -0.15
C GLY A 859 -193.32 69.45 -0.49
N ASP A 860 -194.27 69.53 0.45
CA ASP A 860 -195.66 69.10 0.23
C ASP A 860 -196.52 70.18 -0.46
N LYS A 861 -197.40 69.76 -1.38
CA LYS A 861 -198.24 70.67 -2.19
C LYS A 861 -199.64 70.94 -1.58
N LEU A 862 -199.87 72.14 -1.06
CA LEU A 862 -201.19 72.59 -0.59
C LEU A 862 -202.12 72.93 -1.77
N ASN A 863 -203.34 72.38 -1.79
CA ASN A 863 -204.40 72.71 -2.75
C ASN A 863 -205.54 73.44 -2.02
N ILE A 864 -206.06 74.52 -2.61
CA ILE A 864 -207.21 75.31 -2.13
C ILE A 864 -208.19 75.43 -3.29
N VAL A 865 -209.50 75.20 -3.04
CA VAL A 865 -210.54 75.13 -4.10
C VAL A 865 -211.82 75.79 -3.60
N GLY A 866 -212.53 76.53 -4.48
CA GLY A 866 -213.83 77.12 -4.18
C GLY A 866 -214.75 77.18 -5.39
N GLY A 867 -216.02 76.81 -5.21
CA GLY A 867 -217.07 76.79 -6.23
C GLY A 867 -218.34 76.09 -5.71
N ALA A 868 -219.52 76.52 -6.19
CA ALA A 868 -220.86 76.17 -5.70
C ALA A 868 -221.88 76.33 -6.85
N ASP A 869 -223.12 75.81 -6.87
CA ASP A 869 -223.90 74.87 -6.04
C ASP A 869 -223.79 74.83 -4.50
N ALA A 870 -224.87 75.01 -3.71
CA ALA A 870 -226.19 75.58 -4.00
C ALA A 870 -226.88 76.03 -2.69
N ALA A 871 -227.74 77.05 -2.79
CA ALA A 871 -228.69 77.57 -1.77
C ALA A 871 -228.15 78.40 -0.58
N THR A 872 -228.49 79.72 -0.60
CA THR A 872 -228.80 80.63 0.54
C THR A 872 -227.70 80.98 1.57
N ALA A 873 -227.62 82.18 2.18
CA ALA A 873 -228.38 83.43 2.06
C ALA A 873 -227.54 84.67 2.49
N GLU A 874 -228.17 85.85 2.41
CA GLU A 874 -227.68 87.23 2.39
C GLU A 874 -226.99 87.82 3.66
N ASP A 875 -226.19 88.87 3.41
CA ASP A 875 -226.18 90.20 4.09
C ASP A 875 -224.94 90.65 4.93
N LYS A 876 -224.58 91.94 4.76
CA LYS A 876 -223.69 92.85 5.58
C LYS A 876 -222.14 92.82 5.51
N THR A 877 -221.56 94.02 5.22
CA THR A 877 -220.35 94.74 5.76
C THR A 877 -219.09 94.03 6.33
N SER A 878 -217.84 94.54 6.26
CA SER A 878 -217.18 95.64 5.49
C SER A 878 -215.69 95.84 5.89
N GLY A 879 -214.78 96.23 4.97
CA GLY A 879 -213.35 96.55 5.23
C GLY A 879 -212.42 95.33 5.38
N GLU A 880 -211.09 95.35 5.17
CA GLU A 880 -210.17 96.38 4.66
C GLU A 880 -209.23 95.82 3.57
N ASN A 881 -209.17 96.55 2.46
CA ASN A 881 -208.04 96.94 1.61
C ASN A 881 -206.76 96.10 1.36
N VAL A 882 -206.22 96.02 0.13
CA VAL A 882 -206.77 96.12 -1.24
C VAL A 882 -205.62 95.92 -2.28
N ILE A 883 -205.93 95.20 -3.38
CA ILE A 883 -205.53 95.33 -4.81
C ILE A 883 -204.12 95.87 -5.19
N THR A 884 -203.63 95.37 -6.33
CA THR A 884 -202.38 95.70 -7.09
C THR A 884 -201.17 94.80 -6.75
N ARG A 885 -200.27 94.49 -7.69
CA ARG A 885 -200.14 94.94 -9.09
C ARG A 885 -199.66 93.81 -10.02
N THR A 886 -200.21 93.79 -11.24
CA THR A 886 -199.62 93.30 -12.51
C THR A 886 -198.93 91.93 -12.56
N THR A 887 -199.46 91.05 -13.43
CA THR A 887 -198.74 89.92 -14.05
C THR A 887 -197.91 89.11 -13.04
N ALA A 888 -198.43 88.78 -11.85
CA ALA A 888 -199.71 88.10 -11.53
C ALA A 888 -199.67 86.61 -11.91
#